data_AF-A0A519DE82-F1
#
_entry.id   AF-A0A519DE82-F1
#
_cell.length_a   1.000
_cell.length_b   1.000
_cell.length_c   1.000
_cell.angle_alpha   90.00
_cell.angle_beta   90.00
_cell.angle_gamma   90.00
#
_symmetry.space_group_name_H-M   'P 1'
#
loop_
_entity.id
_entity.type
_entity.pdbx_description
1 polymer ?
#
loop_
_entity_poly.entity_id
_entity_poly.type
_entity_poly.pdbx_seq_one_letter_code
_entity_poly.pdbx_strand_id
1 'polypeptide(L)'
;MERSGTRLAVLFSSILVMVVFSPIITQAAESNSCCESPDEFDLYLIGDPDSGQLTPFESDLEEKKTVEVTSSVLGEVEIGSWTIEWGKASSYSSGTWTFSIPYEVTDSAGVSANATVVVKVGGNTYESSSQLPAVYFTESGELQVDIEVQDGDVAKNENIEVVFSVRSLIFSNPGSESGIMFYWGAEEVDAAISISFPLVNVEIRDASVKGNLVFFPVRITSGFGDKIWTSSTGGLMVQNVEISESPIVNSNEDWVDVTFVWEPSGSSEGTVRTDFQISLQGSLVITTDKIHEITLGQDTGDNSWYPDEEPPRTGSSDLMVEVNCRYDGNSIERKTTIEFDGAMSQWMRWGLDNIGNKSLGSNSWWRNLNTFSDTVSGTEKSNARVDNTELSALETHLEGSKSNLKSFLSNGLMLNSESVFGVDAVEFGPLKVTIDLGVSRSFNSEQISIRVEASYPVEKGERQTLIEDFIRPGGYDFWDEVDLSFEIRTGMLSGFGGVNLDNEEVAYTHRRWIVMEILTVEKTGIESDTDFRLEFMANNALLFSPLISAMISVFSLCLALGIGMTLTRRRTRVPSMIMLGVLGVLSLSIYWFGLPMPIVLGVVSSSVLLVFPAAIISPVIEDGGSQRNSTKGGMVKCPSCGRRNSIESDIRPLRIECSGCSSTLRIE
;
A
#
# COMPACT_ATOMS: atom_id res chain seq x y z
N MET A 1 -75.97 -22.66 -19.88
CA MET A 1 -74.53 -22.97 -19.69
C MET A 1 -73.69 -21.74 -19.30
N GLU A 2 -74.13 -20.50 -19.52
CA GLU A 2 -73.31 -19.29 -19.23
C GLU A 2 -73.17 -18.89 -17.75
N ARG A 3 -74.03 -19.37 -16.84
CA ARG A 3 -73.98 -18.99 -15.41
C ARG A 3 -72.94 -19.76 -14.59
N SER A 4 -72.36 -20.83 -15.14
CA SER A 4 -71.38 -21.68 -14.45
C SER A 4 -69.94 -21.19 -14.64
N GLY A 5 -69.61 -20.62 -15.81
CA GLY A 5 -68.26 -20.14 -16.12
C GLY A 5 -67.85 -18.92 -15.32
N THR A 6 -68.79 -18.01 -15.03
CA THR A 6 -68.52 -16.81 -14.23
C THR A 6 -68.25 -17.12 -12.76
N ARG A 7 -68.90 -18.13 -12.17
CA ARG A 7 -68.63 -18.54 -10.78
C ARG A 7 -67.27 -19.22 -10.66
N LEU A 8 -66.87 -20.01 -11.65
CA LEU A 8 -65.59 -20.71 -11.65
C LEU A 8 -64.41 -19.74 -11.85
N ALA A 9 -64.58 -18.72 -12.69
CA ALA A 9 -63.57 -17.66 -12.90
C ALA A 9 -63.38 -16.78 -11.65
N VAL A 10 -64.47 -16.44 -10.94
CA VAL A 10 -64.39 -15.67 -9.69
C VAL A 10 -63.72 -16.49 -8.57
N LEU A 11 -64.01 -17.80 -8.48
CA LEU A 11 -63.34 -18.69 -7.53
C LEU A 11 -61.85 -18.84 -7.83
N PHE A 12 -61.47 -19.02 -9.10
CA PHE A 12 -60.06 -19.10 -9.48
C PHE A 12 -59.32 -17.79 -9.23
N SER A 13 -59.94 -16.65 -9.54
CA SER A 13 -59.35 -15.33 -9.27
C SER A 13 -59.23 -15.07 -7.76
N SER A 14 -60.21 -15.48 -6.96
CA SER A 14 -60.17 -15.39 -5.50
C SER A 14 -59.06 -16.25 -4.89
N ILE A 15 -58.84 -17.46 -5.40
CA ILE A 15 -57.77 -18.36 -4.93
C ILE A 15 -56.40 -17.81 -5.34
N LEU A 16 -56.27 -17.27 -6.57
CA LEU A 16 -55.00 -16.68 -7.04
C LEU A 16 -54.62 -15.45 -6.20
N VAL A 17 -55.59 -14.59 -5.87
CA VAL A 17 -55.36 -13.43 -4.99
C VAL A 17 -54.99 -13.90 -3.57
N MET A 18 -55.60 -14.97 -3.07
CA MET A 18 -55.27 -15.52 -1.76
C MET A 18 -53.85 -16.10 -1.69
N VAL A 19 -53.36 -16.71 -2.78
CA VAL A 19 -51.98 -17.25 -2.89
C VAL A 19 -50.95 -16.13 -3.02
N VAL A 20 -51.29 -15.03 -3.70
CA VAL A 20 -50.39 -13.87 -3.86
C VAL A 20 -50.28 -13.04 -2.57
N PHE A 21 -51.32 -13.02 -1.73
CA PHE A 21 -51.33 -12.29 -0.45
C PHE A 21 -51.13 -13.16 0.78
N SER A 22 -50.98 -14.48 0.64
CA SER A 22 -50.54 -15.32 1.76
C SER A 22 -49.09 -14.99 2.10
N PRO A 23 -48.78 -14.63 3.37
CA PRO A 23 -47.41 -14.42 3.78
C PRO A 23 -46.66 -15.74 3.59
N ILE A 24 -45.64 -15.72 2.74
CA ILE A 24 -44.67 -16.80 2.67
C ILE A 24 -43.88 -16.68 3.97
N ILE A 25 -44.30 -17.42 5.00
CA ILE A 25 -43.46 -17.65 6.17
C ILE A 25 -42.44 -18.71 5.72
N THR A 26 -41.39 -18.26 5.03
CA THR A 26 -40.15 -19.02 4.96
C THR A 26 -39.60 -19.04 6.38
N GLN A 27 -39.91 -20.08 7.15
CA GLN A 27 -39.02 -20.49 8.22
C GLN A 27 -37.76 -21.00 7.49
N ALA A 28 -36.79 -20.11 7.31
CA ALA A 28 -35.42 -20.55 7.10
C ALA A 28 -35.09 -21.40 8.32
N ALA A 29 -34.87 -22.69 8.11
CA ALA A 29 -34.35 -23.54 9.16
C ALA A 29 -32.94 -23.03 9.46
N GLU A 30 -32.63 -22.87 10.74
CA GLU A 30 -31.30 -22.57 11.23
C GLU A 30 -30.34 -23.66 10.72
N SER A 31 -29.48 -23.34 9.76
CA SER A 31 -28.36 -24.20 9.38
C SER A 31 -27.25 -24.01 10.40
N ASN A 32 -27.47 -24.54 11.61
CA ASN A 32 -26.39 -24.73 12.59
C ASN A 32 -25.40 -25.83 12.15
N SER A 33 -25.31 -26.10 10.84
CA SER A 33 -24.48 -27.13 10.22
C SER A 33 -23.21 -26.49 9.66
N CYS A 34 -22.31 -26.07 10.53
CA CYS A 34 -20.91 -26.01 10.14
C CYS A 34 -20.42 -27.45 9.94
N CYS A 35 -20.09 -27.76 8.68
CA CYS A 35 -19.19 -28.81 8.19
C CYS A 35 -19.28 -30.19 8.87
N GLU A 36 -20.17 -31.07 8.40
CA GLU A 36 -20.02 -32.54 8.63
C GLU A 36 -19.01 -33.19 7.66
N SER A 37 -18.44 -32.42 6.73
CA SER A 37 -17.38 -32.85 5.79
C SER A 37 -16.11 -32.04 6.04
N PRO A 38 -14.93 -32.68 6.08
CA PRO A 38 -13.66 -31.99 6.30
C PRO A 38 -13.41 -30.93 5.23
N ASP A 39 -12.84 -29.79 5.63
CA ASP A 39 -12.54 -28.68 4.72
C ASP A 39 -11.40 -29.12 3.78
N GLU A 40 -11.57 -28.94 2.47
CA GLU A 40 -10.49 -29.10 1.48
C GLU A 40 -9.84 -27.73 1.24
N PHE A 41 -8.53 -27.65 1.45
CA PHE A 41 -7.79 -26.39 1.33
C PHE A 41 -6.32 -26.63 1.02
N ASP A 42 -5.66 -25.59 0.52
CA ASP A 42 -4.25 -25.62 0.16
C ASP A 42 -3.38 -25.18 1.34
N LEU A 43 -2.32 -25.96 1.60
CA LEU A 43 -1.18 -25.53 2.40
C LEU A 43 -0.06 -25.08 1.46
N TYR A 44 0.19 -23.79 1.42
CA TYR A 44 1.22 -23.17 0.61
C TYR A 44 2.62 -23.42 1.17
N LEU A 45 3.57 -23.56 0.26
CA LEU A 45 4.99 -23.73 0.55
C LEU A 45 5.67 -22.35 0.60
N ILE A 46 6.28 -22.00 1.73
CA ILE A 46 7.04 -20.76 1.93
C ILE A 46 8.42 -21.04 2.55
N GLY A 47 9.31 -20.05 2.54
CA GLY A 47 10.63 -20.15 3.15
C GLY A 47 11.68 -20.89 2.30
N ASP A 48 12.91 -20.92 2.80
CA ASP A 48 14.05 -21.49 2.08
C ASP A 48 14.00 -23.03 2.05
N PRO A 49 14.64 -23.69 1.07
CA PRO A 49 14.57 -25.15 0.85
C PRO A 49 14.87 -26.02 2.09
N ASP A 50 15.86 -25.60 2.89
CA ASP A 50 16.36 -26.34 4.06
C ASP A 50 15.58 -26.01 5.35
N SER A 51 14.71 -25.00 5.32
CA SER A 51 13.95 -24.50 6.47
C SER A 51 12.57 -24.00 6.04
N GLY A 52 11.89 -24.76 5.18
CA GLY A 52 10.60 -24.40 4.63
C GLY A 52 9.48 -24.50 5.67
N GLN A 53 8.46 -23.66 5.50
CA GLN A 53 7.24 -23.69 6.32
C GLN A 53 6.01 -23.91 5.42
N LEU A 54 4.98 -24.55 5.97
CA LEU A 54 3.66 -24.64 5.34
C LEU A 54 2.73 -23.60 5.97
N THR A 55 1.85 -22.99 5.18
CA THR A 55 0.87 -22.02 5.66
C THR A 55 -0.47 -22.16 4.92
N PRO A 56 -1.63 -22.12 5.60
CA PRO A 56 -2.94 -22.07 4.94
C PRO A 56 -3.33 -20.66 4.47
N PHE A 57 -2.49 -19.65 4.74
CA PHE A 57 -2.79 -18.24 4.49
C PHE A 57 -2.15 -17.77 3.19
N GLU A 58 -2.97 -17.28 2.26
CA GLU A 58 -2.50 -16.71 0.99
C GLU A 58 -1.71 -15.41 1.21
N SER A 59 -2.00 -14.66 2.28
CA SER A 59 -1.30 -13.43 2.65
C SER A 59 0.19 -13.61 2.96
N ASP A 60 0.63 -14.84 3.26
CA ASP A 60 2.03 -15.14 3.59
C ASP A 60 2.90 -15.33 2.32
N LEU A 61 2.32 -15.26 1.11
CA LEU A 61 3.01 -15.46 -0.17
C LEU A 61 3.76 -14.21 -0.66
N GLU A 62 4.81 -13.80 0.07
CA GLU A 62 5.53 -12.55 -0.20
C GLU A 62 6.74 -12.69 -1.14
N GLU A 63 7.53 -13.76 -1.00
CA GLU A 63 8.85 -13.87 -1.63
C GLU A 63 8.99 -15.14 -2.50
N LYS A 64 9.30 -14.94 -3.78
CA LYS A 64 9.57 -16.05 -4.72
C LYS A 64 10.87 -16.78 -4.36
N LYS A 65 10.75 -18.08 -4.08
CA LYS A 65 11.86 -19.00 -3.84
C LYS A 65 12.08 -19.92 -5.03
N THR A 66 13.34 -20.32 -5.23
CA THR A 66 13.74 -21.11 -6.40
C THR A 66 14.83 -22.12 -6.07
N VAL A 67 14.77 -23.32 -6.65
CA VAL A 67 15.88 -24.29 -6.64
C VAL A 67 16.17 -24.79 -8.04
N GLU A 68 17.44 -24.75 -8.42
CA GLU A 68 17.94 -25.23 -9.72
C GLU A 68 18.59 -26.62 -9.62
N VAL A 69 18.24 -27.51 -10.55
CA VAL A 69 18.93 -28.79 -10.73
C VAL A 69 19.57 -28.84 -12.12
N THR A 70 20.89 -28.65 -12.18
CA THR A 70 21.68 -28.46 -13.43
C THR A 70 22.33 -29.72 -14.00
N SER A 71 22.20 -30.89 -13.37
CA SER A 71 22.87 -32.11 -13.84
C SER A 71 21.93 -33.31 -13.90
N SER A 72 22.14 -34.18 -14.90
CA SER A 72 21.46 -35.47 -14.94
C SER A 72 21.98 -36.36 -13.82
N VAL A 73 21.30 -36.31 -12.68
CA VAL A 73 21.64 -37.06 -11.47
C VAL A 73 20.86 -38.38 -11.47
N LEU A 74 21.58 -39.50 -11.37
CA LEU A 74 20.96 -40.82 -11.17
C LEU A 74 20.46 -41.03 -9.73
N GLY A 75 21.07 -40.31 -8.77
CA GLY A 75 20.66 -40.30 -7.36
C GLY A 75 19.43 -39.44 -7.09
N GLU A 76 19.06 -39.38 -5.81
CA GLU A 76 18.02 -38.50 -5.29
C GLU A 76 18.58 -37.13 -4.95
N VAL A 77 17.85 -36.09 -5.34
CA VAL A 77 18.10 -34.70 -4.97
C VAL A 77 16.85 -34.21 -4.24
N GLU A 78 17.01 -33.81 -2.98
CA GLU A 78 15.96 -33.14 -2.22
C GLU A 78 15.85 -31.68 -2.70
N ILE A 79 14.63 -31.27 -3.03
CA ILE A 79 14.35 -29.91 -3.51
C ILE A 79 13.98 -29.00 -2.35
N GLY A 80 13.26 -29.54 -1.36
CA GLY A 80 12.95 -28.84 -0.13
C GLY A 80 12.14 -29.70 0.84
N SER A 81 12.11 -29.24 2.09
CA SER A 81 11.29 -29.79 3.16
C SER A 81 10.53 -28.65 3.85
N TRP A 82 9.22 -28.81 3.98
CA TRP A 82 8.32 -27.83 4.59
C TRP A 82 7.57 -28.44 5.75
N THR A 83 7.48 -27.71 6.86
CA THR A 83 6.84 -28.19 8.09
C THR A 83 5.85 -27.17 8.64
N ILE A 84 4.75 -27.65 9.22
CA ILE A 84 3.82 -26.84 10.04
C ILE A 84 3.48 -27.59 11.32
N GLU A 85 3.48 -26.87 12.44
CA GLU A 85 3.02 -27.39 13.73
C GLU A 85 1.51 -27.18 13.84
N TRP A 86 0.77 -28.24 14.14
CA TRP A 86 -0.69 -28.18 14.19
C TRP A 86 -1.18 -27.86 15.61
N GLY A 87 -1.75 -26.67 15.81
CA GLY A 87 -2.05 -26.15 17.15
C GLY A 87 -3.22 -26.79 17.90
N LYS A 88 -3.98 -27.71 17.28
CA LYS A 88 -5.17 -28.33 17.89
C LYS A 88 -5.32 -29.81 17.54
N ALA A 89 -5.62 -30.63 18.55
CA ALA A 89 -5.91 -32.04 18.33
C ALA A 89 -7.12 -32.23 17.40
N SER A 90 -6.96 -33.01 16.34
CA SER A 90 -7.91 -33.10 15.24
C SER A 90 -7.75 -34.41 14.47
N SER A 91 -8.86 -34.88 13.89
CA SER A 91 -8.91 -36.09 13.07
C SER A 91 -9.04 -35.71 11.59
N TYR A 92 -8.38 -36.45 10.70
CA TYR A 92 -8.51 -36.31 9.25
C TYR A 92 -9.06 -37.58 8.62
N SER A 93 -9.83 -37.44 7.55
CA SER A 93 -10.40 -38.57 6.81
C SER A 93 -9.45 -39.10 5.75
N SER A 94 -9.59 -40.38 5.40
CA SER A 94 -8.93 -40.93 4.22
C SER A 94 -9.34 -40.18 2.95
N GLY A 95 -8.38 -39.88 2.09
CA GLY A 95 -8.60 -39.15 0.84
C GLY A 95 -7.33 -39.06 0.00
N THR A 96 -7.44 -38.40 -1.14
CA THR A 96 -6.30 -38.14 -2.02
C THR A 96 -5.86 -36.69 -1.79
N TRP A 97 -4.62 -36.49 -1.37
CA TRP A 97 -4.00 -35.17 -1.25
C TRP A 97 -3.17 -34.91 -2.50
N THR A 98 -3.22 -33.70 -3.05
CA THR A 98 -2.52 -33.38 -4.30
C THR A 98 -1.44 -32.35 -4.01
N PHE A 99 -0.19 -32.73 -4.24
CA PHE A 99 0.94 -31.81 -4.21
C PHE A 99 1.12 -31.18 -5.59
N SER A 100 1.25 -29.86 -5.64
CA SER A 100 1.51 -29.11 -6.86
C SER A 100 2.71 -28.18 -6.72
N ILE A 101 3.59 -28.18 -7.73
CA ILE A 101 4.73 -27.27 -7.81
C ILE A 101 5.01 -26.80 -9.25
N PRO A 102 5.11 -25.49 -9.50
CA PRO A 102 5.54 -24.94 -10.78
C PRO A 102 7.02 -25.23 -11.07
N TYR A 103 7.34 -25.46 -12.35
CA TYR A 103 8.72 -25.60 -12.81
C TYR A 103 8.97 -24.95 -14.17
N GLU A 104 10.23 -24.61 -14.42
CA GLU A 104 10.73 -24.10 -15.71
C GLU A 104 11.99 -24.87 -16.12
N VAL A 105 12.09 -25.20 -17.39
CA VAL A 105 13.19 -25.96 -17.98
C VAL A 105 14.03 -25.05 -18.84
N THR A 106 15.31 -24.94 -18.53
CA THR A 106 16.26 -24.08 -19.23
C THR A 106 17.13 -24.88 -20.19
N ASP A 107 17.43 -24.31 -21.37
CA ASP A 107 18.40 -24.80 -22.36
C ASP A 107 18.31 -26.32 -22.66
N SER A 108 17.08 -26.85 -22.77
CA SER A 108 16.82 -28.26 -23.06
C SER A 108 15.52 -28.45 -23.84
N ALA A 109 15.45 -29.47 -24.71
CA ALA A 109 14.23 -29.80 -25.46
C ALA A 109 13.25 -30.67 -24.66
N GLY A 110 13.66 -31.17 -23.49
CA GLY A 110 12.83 -31.99 -22.62
C GLY A 110 13.56 -32.40 -21.34
N VAL A 111 12.80 -32.80 -20.33
CA VAL A 111 13.32 -33.34 -19.06
C VAL A 111 12.38 -34.45 -18.59
N SER A 112 12.98 -35.59 -18.25
CA SER A 112 12.29 -36.74 -17.66
C SER A 112 12.90 -36.98 -16.29
N ALA A 113 12.09 -36.95 -15.24
CA ALA A 113 12.52 -37.31 -13.91
C ALA A 113 11.38 -37.98 -13.13
N ASN A 114 11.73 -38.73 -12.10
CA ASN A 114 10.77 -39.28 -11.14
C ASN A 114 10.71 -38.36 -9.93
N ALA A 115 9.58 -37.67 -9.77
CA ALA A 115 9.28 -36.80 -8.65
C ALA A 115 8.66 -37.64 -7.53
N THR A 116 9.21 -37.58 -6.33
CA THR A 116 8.71 -38.29 -5.15
C THR A 116 8.33 -37.27 -4.09
N VAL A 117 7.12 -37.41 -3.53
CA VAL A 117 6.63 -36.58 -2.43
C VAL A 117 6.39 -37.49 -1.25
N VAL A 118 6.99 -37.14 -0.10
CA VAL A 118 6.79 -37.81 1.18
C VAL A 118 6.04 -36.86 2.09
N VAL A 119 4.88 -37.29 2.58
CA VAL A 119 4.06 -36.54 3.52
C VAL A 119 4.06 -37.27 4.86
N LYS A 120 4.49 -36.60 5.92
CA LYS A 120 4.40 -37.11 7.29
C LYS A 120 3.35 -36.32 8.04
N VAL A 121 2.42 -37.03 8.68
CA VAL A 121 1.32 -36.45 9.44
C VAL A 121 1.38 -37.08 10.83
N GLY A 122 1.93 -36.34 11.80
CA GLY A 122 2.21 -36.87 13.13
C GLY A 122 3.10 -38.12 13.08
N GLY A 123 2.57 -39.28 13.48
CA GLY A 123 3.27 -40.57 13.44
C GLY A 123 3.21 -41.34 12.11
N ASN A 124 2.38 -40.90 11.16
CA ASN A 124 2.16 -41.60 9.89
C ASN A 124 3.02 -41.03 8.77
N THR A 125 3.37 -41.86 7.78
CA THR A 125 4.15 -41.45 6.60
C THR A 125 3.53 -42.04 5.35
N TYR A 126 3.27 -41.17 4.37
CA TYR A 126 2.70 -41.47 3.07
C TYR A 126 3.70 -41.04 1.98
N GLU A 127 3.82 -41.82 0.91
CA GLU A 127 4.76 -41.56 -0.18
C GLU A 127 4.07 -41.85 -1.51
N SER A 128 4.23 -40.93 -2.47
CA SER A 128 3.77 -41.12 -3.84
C SER A 128 4.80 -40.55 -4.82
N SER A 129 4.72 -41.00 -6.07
CA SER A 129 5.66 -40.59 -7.11
C SER A 129 4.96 -40.36 -8.45
N SER A 130 5.34 -39.30 -9.14
CA SER A 130 4.86 -38.93 -10.48
C SER A 130 6.03 -38.73 -11.44
N GLN A 131 5.78 -38.87 -12.75
CA GLN A 131 6.80 -38.68 -13.77
C GLN A 131 6.63 -37.35 -14.47
N LEU A 132 7.73 -36.59 -14.56
CA LEU A 132 7.80 -35.43 -15.44
C LEU A 132 7.81 -35.89 -16.92
N PRO A 133 6.95 -35.32 -17.79
CA PRO A 133 6.82 -35.78 -19.16
C PRO A 133 8.08 -35.48 -19.98
N ALA A 134 8.56 -36.47 -20.75
CA ALA A 134 9.85 -36.39 -21.44
C ALA A 134 9.94 -35.34 -22.58
N VAL A 135 8.82 -34.77 -23.02
CA VAL A 135 8.72 -33.81 -24.14
C VAL A 135 7.75 -32.68 -23.77
N TYR A 136 8.20 -31.43 -23.88
CA TYR A 136 7.37 -30.26 -23.59
C TYR A 136 7.02 -29.47 -24.86
N PHE A 137 5.84 -28.82 -24.83
CA PHE A 137 5.43 -27.83 -25.83
C PHE A 137 5.72 -26.37 -25.38
N THR A 138 6.04 -26.18 -24.09
CA THR A 138 6.33 -24.91 -23.40
C THR A 138 7.54 -25.08 -22.48
N GLU A 139 8.34 -24.03 -22.26
CA GLU A 139 9.53 -24.06 -21.39
C GLU A 139 9.17 -24.09 -19.89
N SER A 140 7.89 -23.98 -19.52
CA SER A 140 7.36 -24.08 -18.15
C SER A 140 6.14 -24.99 -18.05
N GLY A 141 5.86 -25.47 -16.84
CA GLY A 141 4.71 -26.31 -16.51
C GLY A 141 4.48 -26.45 -15.00
N GLU A 142 3.51 -27.28 -14.62
CA GLU A 142 3.13 -27.56 -13.23
C GLU A 142 3.19 -29.07 -13.00
N LEU A 143 3.84 -29.50 -11.92
CA LEU A 143 3.97 -30.89 -11.54
C LEU A 143 2.94 -31.21 -10.45
N GLN A 144 2.06 -32.17 -10.73
CA GLN A 144 1.08 -32.66 -9.77
C GLN A 144 1.39 -34.11 -9.34
N VAL A 145 1.31 -34.37 -8.04
CA VAL A 145 1.53 -35.68 -7.42
C VAL A 145 0.38 -35.98 -6.46
N ASP A 146 -0.42 -36.99 -6.79
CA ASP A 146 -1.52 -37.46 -5.94
C ASP A 146 -1.01 -38.47 -4.90
N ILE A 147 -1.32 -38.23 -3.62
CA ILE A 147 -0.90 -39.03 -2.48
C ILE A 147 -2.14 -39.60 -1.78
N GLU A 148 -2.22 -40.93 -1.67
CA GLU A 148 -3.31 -41.62 -0.99
C GLU A 148 -3.06 -41.65 0.53
N VAL A 149 -3.92 -40.97 1.28
CA VAL A 149 -3.84 -40.81 2.74
C VAL A 149 -4.97 -41.60 3.41
N GLN A 150 -4.65 -42.24 4.54
CA GLN A 150 -5.62 -43.00 5.35
C GLN A 150 -6.21 -42.12 6.46
N ASP A 151 -7.31 -42.56 7.08
CA ASP A 151 -7.83 -41.87 8.27
C ASP A 151 -6.83 -41.91 9.43
N GLY A 152 -6.80 -40.83 10.21
CA GLY A 152 -5.88 -40.70 11.33
C GLY A 152 -6.19 -39.50 12.22
N ASP A 153 -5.36 -39.34 13.25
CA ASP A 153 -5.45 -38.25 14.23
C ASP A 153 -4.10 -37.52 14.32
N VAL A 154 -4.15 -36.22 14.55
CA VAL A 154 -2.99 -35.36 14.85
C VAL A 154 -3.20 -34.78 16.25
N ALA A 155 -2.20 -34.96 17.13
CA ALA A 155 -2.24 -34.35 18.45
C ALA A 155 -1.89 -32.85 18.39
N LYS A 156 -2.27 -32.10 19.43
CA LYS A 156 -1.82 -30.70 19.57
C LYS A 156 -0.28 -30.68 19.58
N ASN A 157 0.30 -29.81 18.76
CA ASN A 157 1.75 -29.60 18.57
C ASN A 157 2.46 -30.74 17.82
N GLU A 158 1.73 -31.57 17.07
CA GLU A 158 2.34 -32.48 16.11
C GLU A 158 2.54 -31.79 14.76
N ASN A 159 3.56 -32.25 14.03
CA ASN A 159 3.97 -31.64 12.78
C ASN A 159 3.36 -32.36 11.58
N ILE A 160 3.01 -31.57 10.57
CA ILE A 160 2.82 -32.03 9.19
C ILE A 160 4.08 -31.62 8.41
N GLU A 161 4.77 -32.59 7.82
CA GLU A 161 6.01 -32.38 7.06
C GLU A 161 5.81 -32.89 5.63
N VAL A 162 6.17 -32.06 4.64
CA VAL A 162 6.16 -32.41 3.23
C VAL A 162 7.59 -32.31 2.71
N VAL A 163 8.09 -33.40 2.14
CA VAL A 163 9.43 -33.46 1.54
C VAL A 163 9.29 -33.78 0.06
N PHE A 164 9.86 -32.93 -0.78
CA PHE A 164 9.87 -33.12 -2.23
C PHE A 164 11.26 -33.46 -2.73
N SER A 165 11.38 -34.58 -3.45
CA SER A 165 12.64 -35.03 -4.05
C SER A 165 12.48 -35.45 -5.50
N VAL A 166 13.56 -35.32 -6.26
CA VAL A 166 13.62 -35.72 -7.67
C VAL A 166 14.73 -36.76 -7.86
N ARG A 167 14.41 -37.82 -8.60
CA ARG A 167 15.31 -38.94 -8.89
C ARG A 167 15.39 -39.20 -10.38
N SER A 168 16.54 -39.72 -10.84
CA SER A 168 16.74 -40.14 -12.23
C SER A 168 16.42 -39.05 -13.26
N LEU A 169 16.92 -37.84 -13.03
CA LEU A 169 16.68 -36.69 -13.88
C LEU A 169 17.52 -36.81 -15.17
N ILE A 170 16.87 -36.74 -16.32
CA ILE A 170 17.48 -36.88 -17.65
C ILE A 170 16.97 -35.76 -18.56
N PHE A 171 17.89 -34.99 -19.12
CA PHE A 171 17.58 -33.95 -20.12
C PHE A 171 17.62 -34.53 -21.54
N SER A 172 16.66 -34.11 -22.37
CA SER A 172 16.56 -34.46 -23.78
C SER A 172 17.14 -33.35 -24.65
N ASN A 173 18.20 -33.67 -25.41
CA ASN A 173 18.97 -32.68 -26.19
C ASN A 173 19.44 -31.48 -25.34
N PRO A 174 20.22 -31.71 -24.26
CA PRO A 174 20.71 -30.66 -23.40
C PRO A 174 21.69 -29.73 -24.13
N GLY A 175 21.56 -28.42 -23.91
CA GLY A 175 22.54 -27.40 -24.27
C GLY A 175 23.69 -27.31 -23.26
N SER A 176 24.31 -26.14 -23.15
CA SER A 176 25.44 -25.89 -22.26
C SER A 176 25.03 -25.55 -20.82
N GLU A 177 23.81 -25.07 -20.61
CA GLU A 177 23.28 -24.62 -19.32
C GLU A 177 21.91 -25.27 -19.02
N SER A 178 21.76 -26.56 -19.32
CA SER A 178 20.49 -27.26 -19.08
C SER A 178 20.17 -27.41 -17.60
N GLY A 179 18.99 -26.96 -17.20
CA GLY A 179 18.50 -27.03 -15.82
C GLY A 179 16.99 -27.20 -15.75
N ILE A 180 16.51 -27.62 -14.58
CA ILE A 180 15.12 -27.44 -14.19
C ILE A 180 15.08 -26.59 -12.92
N MET A 181 14.23 -25.58 -12.92
CA MET A 181 13.95 -24.68 -11.82
C MET A 181 12.59 -25.04 -11.23
N PHE A 182 12.50 -25.17 -9.90
CA PHE A 182 11.24 -25.24 -9.19
C PHE A 182 10.98 -23.93 -8.46
N TYR A 183 9.71 -23.50 -8.38
CA TYR A 183 9.31 -22.22 -7.78
C TYR A 183 8.24 -22.40 -6.70
N TRP A 184 8.27 -21.56 -5.67
CA TRP A 184 7.23 -21.42 -4.63
C TRP A 184 7.32 -20.07 -3.92
N GLY A 185 6.42 -19.80 -2.97
CA GLY A 185 6.53 -18.70 -2.01
C GLY A 185 5.94 -17.35 -2.44
N ALA A 186 5.48 -17.20 -3.69
CA ALA A 186 4.85 -15.97 -4.18
C ALA A 186 3.53 -16.28 -4.90
N GLU A 187 2.58 -15.35 -4.84
CA GLU A 187 1.22 -15.49 -5.42
C GLU A 187 1.22 -15.82 -6.93
N GLU A 188 2.21 -15.35 -7.70
CA GLU A 188 2.32 -15.63 -9.14
C GLU A 188 2.82 -17.04 -9.47
N VAL A 189 3.48 -17.71 -8.53
CA VAL A 189 4.12 -19.02 -8.66
C VAL A 189 3.94 -19.80 -7.36
N ASP A 190 2.70 -20.07 -7.01
CA ASP A 190 2.35 -20.79 -5.80
C ASP A 190 2.63 -22.29 -5.95
N ALA A 191 3.15 -22.87 -4.88
CA ALA A 191 3.26 -24.32 -4.73
C ALA A 191 2.53 -24.69 -3.45
N ALA A 192 1.75 -25.76 -3.50
CA ALA A 192 0.88 -26.13 -2.39
C ALA A 192 0.67 -27.64 -2.31
N ILE A 193 0.22 -28.10 -1.15
CA ILE A 193 -0.42 -29.39 -0.99
C ILE A 193 -1.90 -29.19 -0.63
N SER A 194 -2.80 -29.67 -1.49
CA SER A 194 -4.24 -29.68 -1.23
C SER A 194 -4.55 -30.82 -0.27
N ILE A 195 -5.05 -30.48 0.92
CA ILE A 195 -5.36 -31.43 1.99
C ILE A 195 -6.82 -31.34 2.42
N SER A 196 -7.29 -32.39 3.08
CA SER A 196 -8.63 -32.43 3.67
C SER A 196 -8.51 -32.53 5.19
N PHE A 197 -8.78 -31.44 5.89
CA PHE A 197 -8.47 -31.30 7.32
C PHE A 197 -9.41 -30.27 7.98
N PRO A 198 -9.84 -30.43 9.24
CA PRO A 198 -10.63 -29.39 9.93
C PRO A 198 -9.75 -28.15 10.24
N LEU A 199 -10.02 -27.03 9.56
CA LEU A 199 -9.18 -25.84 9.63
C LEU A 199 -9.67 -24.84 10.69
N VAL A 200 -10.97 -24.55 10.66
CA VAL A 200 -11.59 -23.56 11.55
C VAL A 200 -13.04 -23.93 11.83
N ASN A 201 -13.47 -23.67 13.06
CA ASN A 201 -14.87 -23.82 13.44
C ASN A 201 -15.42 -22.46 13.87
N VAL A 202 -16.54 -22.08 13.26
CA VAL A 202 -17.17 -20.77 13.40
C VAL A 202 -18.53 -20.94 14.09
N GLU A 203 -18.77 -20.15 15.13
CA GLU A 203 -20.04 -20.13 15.86
C GLU A 203 -20.54 -18.69 16.01
N ILE A 204 -21.70 -18.38 15.43
CA ILE A 204 -22.38 -17.10 15.66
C ILE A 204 -23.14 -17.19 17.00
N ARG A 205 -22.73 -16.38 17.98
CA ARG A 205 -23.34 -16.36 19.32
C ARG A 205 -24.63 -15.51 19.30
N ASP A 206 -25.36 -15.47 20.41
CA ASP A 206 -26.57 -14.64 20.47
C ASP A 206 -26.21 -13.15 20.40
N ALA A 207 -27.06 -12.36 19.73
CA ALA A 207 -26.84 -10.94 19.57
C ALA A 207 -27.11 -10.21 20.90
N SER A 208 -26.30 -9.20 21.17
CA SER A 208 -26.43 -8.34 22.34
C SER A 208 -26.90 -6.96 21.92
N VAL A 209 -27.85 -6.37 22.64
CA VAL A 209 -28.42 -5.06 22.33
C VAL A 209 -28.05 -4.11 23.46
N LYS A 210 -27.56 -2.92 23.11
CA LYS A 210 -27.31 -1.85 24.06
C LYS A 210 -27.88 -0.54 23.51
N GLY A 211 -28.95 -0.06 24.12
CA GLY A 211 -29.74 1.04 23.57
C GLY A 211 -30.24 0.74 22.14
N ASN A 212 -29.68 1.43 21.14
CA ASN A 212 -30.02 1.24 19.72
C ASN A 212 -28.93 0.53 18.92
N LEU A 213 -27.86 0.08 19.56
CA LEU A 213 -26.77 -0.66 18.93
C LEU A 213 -26.97 -2.15 19.13
N VAL A 214 -26.66 -2.93 18.10
CA VAL A 214 -26.67 -4.39 18.15
C VAL A 214 -25.27 -4.91 17.89
N PHE A 215 -24.84 -5.85 18.72
CA PHE A 215 -23.54 -6.49 18.68
C PHE A 215 -23.73 -7.96 18.31
N PHE A 216 -23.02 -8.40 17.28
CA PHE A 216 -23.05 -9.77 16.76
C PHE A 216 -21.70 -10.44 17.01
N PRO A 217 -21.53 -11.13 18.15
CA PRO A 217 -20.31 -11.87 18.45
C PRO A 217 -20.23 -13.16 17.63
N VAL A 218 -19.12 -13.33 16.92
CA VAL A 218 -18.75 -14.53 16.18
C VAL A 218 -17.51 -15.13 16.81
N ARG A 219 -17.60 -16.38 17.26
CA ARG A 219 -16.47 -17.11 17.82
C ARG A 219 -15.82 -17.97 16.75
N ILE A 220 -14.53 -17.73 16.53
CA ILE A 220 -13.68 -18.47 15.61
C ILE A 220 -12.74 -19.33 16.45
N THR A 221 -12.72 -20.64 16.22
CA THR A 221 -11.85 -21.59 16.92
C THR A 221 -10.94 -22.27 15.91
N SER A 222 -9.63 -22.09 16.04
CA SER A 222 -8.64 -22.66 15.13
C SER A 222 -7.34 -23.01 15.87
N GLY A 223 -6.47 -23.81 15.23
CA GLY A 223 -5.13 -24.10 15.71
C GLY A 223 -4.14 -22.94 15.52
N PHE A 224 -4.55 -21.85 14.88
CA PHE A 224 -3.69 -20.70 14.50
C PHE A 224 -3.85 -19.46 15.40
N GLY A 225 -4.58 -19.54 16.51
CA GLY A 225 -4.75 -18.41 17.43
C GLY A 225 -5.41 -17.20 16.78
N ASP A 226 -4.86 -16.01 17.02
CA ASP A 226 -5.28 -14.72 16.44
C ASP A 226 -5.03 -14.60 14.93
N LYS A 227 -3.98 -15.27 14.42
CA LYS A 227 -3.61 -15.30 13.00
C LYS A 227 -4.75 -15.74 12.10
N ILE A 228 -5.67 -16.57 12.61
CA ILE A 228 -6.86 -17.00 11.86
C ILE A 228 -7.71 -15.82 11.37
N TRP A 229 -7.74 -14.71 12.10
CA TRP A 229 -8.48 -13.51 11.73
C TRP A 229 -7.59 -12.52 10.99
N THR A 230 -6.41 -12.22 11.53
CA THR A 230 -5.52 -11.15 10.99
C THR A 230 -4.96 -11.48 9.60
N SER A 231 -4.74 -12.75 9.28
CA SER A 231 -4.27 -13.21 7.96
C SER A 231 -5.42 -13.69 7.06
N SER A 232 -6.67 -13.30 7.36
CA SER A 232 -7.86 -13.72 6.61
C SER A 232 -8.72 -12.52 6.21
N THR A 233 -9.56 -12.71 5.19
CA THR A 233 -10.61 -11.74 4.86
C THR A 233 -11.94 -12.25 5.39
N GLY A 234 -12.55 -11.52 6.33
CA GLY A 234 -13.83 -11.88 6.92
C GLY A 234 -14.82 -10.72 7.00
N GLY A 235 -16.11 -11.04 7.02
CA GLY A 235 -17.17 -10.04 7.06
C GLY A 235 -18.51 -10.62 7.55
N LEU A 236 -19.39 -9.73 8.01
CA LEU A 236 -20.74 -10.08 8.44
C LEU A 236 -21.77 -9.28 7.62
N MET A 237 -22.76 -9.98 7.09
CA MET A 237 -23.92 -9.39 6.44
C MET A 237 -25.13 -9.47 7.38
N VAL A 238 -25.84 -8.37 7.53
CA VAL A 238 -27.12 -8.27 8.24
C VAL A 238 -28.21 -8.01 7.22
N GLN A 239 -29.17 -8.92 7.07
CA GLN A 239 -30.25 -8.80 6.06
C GLN A 239 -29.73 -8.52 4.63
N ASN A 240 -28.66 -9.20 4.21
CA ASN A 240 -27.96 -9.00 2.92
C ASN A 240 -27.29 -7.62 2.75
N VAL A 241 -27.04 -6.89 3.84
CA VAL A 241 -26.24 -5.66 3.85
C VAL A 241 -24.98 -5.92 4.66
N GLU A 242 -23.82 -5.76 4.04
CA GLU A 242 -22.52 -5.92 4.69
C GLU A 242 -22.28 -4.81 5.72
N ILE A 243 -21.77 -5.20 6.89
CA ILE A 243 -21.26 -4.25 7.88
C ILE A 243 -19.87 -3.81 7.42
N SER A 244 -19.75 -2.54 7.07
CA SER A 244 -18.49 -1.94 6.62
C SER A 244 -17.56 -1.51 7.76
N GLU A 245 -18.03 -1.56 9.02
CA GLU A 245 -17.25 -1.15 10.19
C GLU A 245 -16.30 -2.26 10.64
N SER A 246 -15.09 -1.88 11.05
CA SER A 246 -14.12 -2.81 11.63
C SER A 246 -14.63 -3.44 12.93
N PRO A 247 -14.69 -4.77 13.03
CA PRO A 247 -15.23 -5.44 14.21
C PRO A 247 -14.30 -5.33 15.42
N ILE A 248 -14.87 -5.54 16.61
CA ILE A 248 -14.11 -5.68 17.86
C ILE A 248 -13.48 -7.07 17.88
N VAL A 249 -12.16 -7.15 18.02
CA VAL A 249 -11.44 -8.42 18.07
C VAL A 249 -10.91 -8.65 19.49
N ASN A 250 -11.28 -9.79 20.07
CA ASN A 250 -10.73 -10.28 21.33
C ASN A 250 -10.20 -11.70 21.12
N SER A 251 -8.89 -11.89 21.21
CA SER A 251 -8.24 -13.18 20.97
C SER A 251 -7.68 -13.81 22.25
N ASN A 252 -7.51 -15.12 22.21
CA ASN A 252 -6.66 -15.89 23.10
C ASN A 252 -6.02 -17.07 22.36
N GLU A 253 -5.33 -17.97 23.08
CA GLU A 253 -4.60 -19.10 22.48
C GLU A 253 -5.50 -20.13 21.76
N ASP A 254 -6.80 -20.20 22.08
CA ASP A 254 -7.71 -21.26 21.59
C ASP A 254 -8.85 -20.73 20.69
N TRP A 255 -9.19 -19.44 20.81
CA TRP A 255 -10.30 -18.81 20.09
C TRP A 255 -10.13 -17.30 19.88
N VAL A 256 -10.83 -16.79 18.88
CA VAL A 256 -10.96 -15.36 18.56
C VAL A 256 -12.45 -15.01 18.54
N ASP A 257 -12.87 -14.07 19.39
CA ASP A 257 -14.22 -13.50 19.33
C ASP A 257 -14.17 -12.21 18.53
N VAL A 258 -14.84 -12.22 17.38
CA VAL A 258 -14.99 -11.08 16.47
C VAL A 258 -16.42 -10.57 16.60
N THR A 259 -16.58 -9.36 17.14
CA THR A 259 -17.91 -8.77 17.37
C THR A 259 -18.18 -7.64 16.40
N PHE A 260 -19.17 -7.82 15.54
CA PHE A 260 -19.61 -6.81 14.59
C PHE A 260 -20.67 -5.90 15.21
N VAL A 261 -20.60 -4.61 14.89
CA VAL A 261 -21.54 -3.61 15.41
C VAL A 261 -22.49 -3.18 14.31
N TRP A 262 -23.77 -3.12 14.62
CA TRP A 262 -24.82 -2.71 13.70
C TRP A 262 -25.72 -1.65 14.34
N GLU A 263 -25.84 -0.51 13.66
CA GLU A 263 -26.81 0.55 13.99
C GLU A 263 -28.01 0.49 13.01
N PRO A 264 -29.13 -0.15 13.38
CA PRO A 264 -30.30 -0.26 12.52
C PRO A 264 -30.92 1.11 12.19
N SER A 265 -31.15 1.36 10.90
CA SER A 265 -31.84 2.56 10.42
C SER A 265 -33.36 2.38 10.40
N GLY A 266 -34.03 2.55 11.55
CA GLY A 266 -35.49 2.58 11.66
C GLY A 266 -36.07 1.52 12.59
N SER A 267 -37.28 1.02 12.28
CA SER A 267 -38.01 0.04 13.10
C SER A 267 -37.61 -1.41 12.78
N SER A 268 -36.32 -1.67 12.63
CA SER A 268 -35.71 -2.97 12.35
C SER A 268 -35.78 -3.93 13.55
N GLU A 269 -36.87 -3.86 14.31
CA GLU A 269 -37.16 -4.69 15.46
C GLU A 269 -37.77 -6.01 14.99
N GLY A 270 -37.39 -7.12 15.62
CA GLY A 270 -37.88 -8.46 15.31
C GLY A 270 -36.79 -9.40 14.81
N THR A 271 -37.17 -10.28 13.88
CA THR A 271 -36.29 -11.35 13.39
C THR A 271 -35.28 -10.82 12.38
N VAL A 272 -34.00 -10.95 12.70
CA VAL A 272 -32.86 -10.50 11.88
C VAL A 272 -31.96 -11.69 11.56
N ARG A 273 -31.64 -11.87 10.28
CA ARG A 273 -30.68 -12.88 9.82
C ARG A 273 -29.31 -12.25 9.66
N THR A 274 -28.30 -12.95 10.15
CA THR A 274 -26.89 -12.65 9.98
C THR A 274 -26.24 -13.76 9.17
N ASP A 275 -25.36 -13.39 8.25
CA ASP A 275 -24.56 -14.30 7.44
C ASP A 275 -23.10 -13.88 7.58
N PHE A 276 -22.29 -14.73 8.22
CA PHE A 276 -20.85 -14.53 8.40
C PHE A 276 -20.09 -15.28 7.32
N GLN A 277 -19.01 -14.68 6.83
CA GLN A 277 -18.06 -15.31 5.92
C GLN A 277 -16.62 -15.05 6.35
N ILE A 278 -15.75 -16.04 6.17
CA ILE A 278 -14.30 -15.91 6.33
C ILE A 278 -13.59 -16.69 5.23
N SER A 279 -12.56 -16.08 4.64
CA SER A 279 -11.74 -16.64 3.56
C SER A 279 -10.27 -16.53 3.96
N LEU A 280 -9.56 -17.66 4.05
CA LEU A 280 -8.12 -17.70 4.29
C LEU A 280 -7.30 -17.71 2.99
N GLN A 281 -7.94 -18.19 1.93
CA GLN A 281 -7.43 -18.34 0.56
C GLN A 281 -8.61 -18.17 -0.40
N GLY A 282 -8.36 -17.75 -1.64
CA GLY A 282 -9.42 -17.50 -2.63
C GLY A 282 -10.30 -18.72 -2.96
N SER A 283 -9.80 -19.94 -2.73
CA SER A 283 -10.50 -21.21 -2.99
C SER A 283 -11.43 -21.66 -1.85
N LEU A 284 -11.23 -21.18 -0.61
CA LEU A 284 -11.97 -21.61 0.58
C LEU A 284 -12.69 -20.42 1.24
N VAL A 285 -14.03 -20.42 1.11
CA VAL A 285 -14.90 -19.47 1.82
C VAL A 285 -15.80 -20.24 2.77
N ILE A 286 -15.62 -20.01 4.07
CA ILE A 286 -16.43 -20.63 5.12
C ILE A 286 -17.56 -19.67 5.46
N THR A 287 -18.79 -20.18 5.44
CA THR A 287 -20.00 -19.39 5.71
C THR A 287 -20.82 -20.00 6.84
N THR A 288 -21.40 -19.13 7.66
CA THR A 288 -22.27 -19.52 8.77
C THR A 288 -23.40 -18.52 8.86
N ASP A 289 -24.62 -18.96 9.13
CA ASP A 289 -25.77 -18.08 9.29
C ASP A 289 -26.48 -18.31 10.61
N LYS A 290 -27.09 -17.25 11.13
CA LYS A 290 -27.93 -17.31 12.33
C LYS A 290 -29.09 -16.35 12.26
N ILE A 291 -30.19 -16.75 12.90
CA ILE A 291 -31.39 -15.92 13.03
C ILE A 291 -31.50 -15.44 14.47
N HIS A 292 -31.57 -14.12 14.65
CA HIS A 292 -31.69 -13.46 15.95
C HIS A 292 -33.07 -12.83 16.12
N GLU A 293 -33.57 -12.79 17.35
CA GLU A 293 -34.71 -11.95 17.72
C GLU A 293 -34.21 -10.71 18.48
N ILE A 294 -34.34 -9.54 17.85
CA ILE A 294 -33.80 -8.27 18.36
C ILE A 294 -34.92 -7.35 18.82
N THR A 295 -34.79 -6.82 20.04
CA THR A 295 -35.67 -5.77 20.57
C THR A 295 -34.82 -4.56 20.95
N LEU A 296 -35.01 -3.43 20.28
CA LEU A 296 -34.24 -2.21 20.53
C LEU A 296 -34.73 -1.46 21.78
N GLY A 297 -33.84 -0.68 22.40
CA GLY A 297 -34.14 0.17 23.55
C GLY A 297 -34.20 -0.55 24.91
N GLN A 298 -33.98 -1.87 24.94
CA GLN A 298 -33.71 -2.63 26.16
C GLN A 298 -32.36 -3.32 26.03
N ASP A 299 -31.54 -3.19 27.06
CA ASP A 299 -30.25 -3.87 27.08
C ASP A 299 -30.49 -5.38 27.27
N THR A 300 -30.03 -6.18 26.31
CA THR A 300 -30.20 -7.64 26.28
C THR A 300 -28.91 -8.32 25.81
N GLY A 301 -28.76 -9.61 26.11
CA GLY A 301 -27.59 -10.40 25.72
C GLY A 301 -26.45 -10.32 26.73
N ASP A 302 -25.27 -10.78 26.32
CA ASP A 302 -24.06 -10.68 27.13
C ASP A 302 -23.28 -9.37 26.84
N ASN A 303 -22.54 -8.91 27.85
CA ASN A 303 -21.70 -7.72 27.74
C ASN A 303 -20.22 -8.12 27.55
N SER A 304 -19.93 -9.31 27.03
CA SER A 304 -18.55 -9.83 26.96
C SER A 304 -17.66 -9.03 26.01
N TRP A 305 -18.26 -8.33 25.05
CA TRP A 305 -17.59 -7.51 24.04
C TRP A 305 -17.24 -6.11 24.55
N TYR A 306 -17.89 -5.62 25.62
CA TYR A 306 -17.61 -4.32 26.22
C TYR A 306 -16.92 -4.49 27.57
N PRO A 307 -15.62 -4.18 27.68
CA PRO A 307 -14.88 -4.37 28.92
C PRO A 307 -15.43 -3.53 30.09
N ASP A 308 -15.58 -4.15 31.26
CA ASP A 308 -15.94 -3.46 32.50
C ASP A 308 -14.77 -2.62 33.06
N GLU A 309 -13.54 -2.99 32.69
CA GLU A 309 -12.30 -2.29 33.01
C GLU A 309 -11.63 -1.75 31.74
N GLU A 310 -10.61 -0.90 31.91
CA GLU A 310 -9.89 -0.30 30.79
C GLU A 310 -9.30 -1.40 29.87
N PRO A 311 -9.63 -1.41 28.57
CA PRO A 311 -9.15 -2.43 27.65
C PRO A 311 -7.62 -2.37 27.50
N PRO A 312 -6.98 -3.52 27.22
CA PRO A 312 -5.57 -3.52 26.82
C PRO A 312 -5.40 -2.70 25.53
N ARG A 313 -4.22 -2.12 25.36
CA ARG A 313 -3.84 -1.35 24.17
C ARG A 313 -2.88 -2.12 23.25
N THR A 314 -2.53 -3.35 23.62
CA THR A 314 -1.44 -4.13 23.02
C THR A 314 -1.95 -4.99 21.86
N GLY A 315 -1.21 -4.99 20.74
CA GLY A 315 -1.45 -5.81 19.56
C GLY A 315 -2.58 -5.31 18.66
N SER A 316 -2.50 -5.60 17.37
CA SER A 316 -3.51 -5.35 16.33
C SER A 316 -3.89 -3.88 16.14
N SER A 317 -2.92 -2.95 16.22
CA SER A 317 -3.18 -1.54 15.92
C SER A 317 -2.12 -1.00 14.99
N ASP A 318 -2.56 -0.34 13.92
CA ASP A 318 -1.67 0.31 12.98
C ASP A 318 -1.62 1.81 13.26
N LEU A 319 -0.46 2.42 13.03
CA LEU A 319 -0.22 3.85 13.28
C LEU A 319 0.28 4.52 12.00
N MET A 320 -0.46 5.52 11.54
CA MET A 320 -0.02 6.41 10.47
C MET A 320 0.15 7.83 10.99
N VAL A 321 1.36 8.38 10.85
CA VAL A 321 1.65 9.77 11.17
C VAL A 321 1.84 10.56 9.88
N GLU A 322 0.89 11.44 9.57
CA GLU A 322 0.99 12.38 8.46
C GLU A 322 1.36 13.78 8.97
N VAL A 323 2.40 14.37 8.41
CA VAL A 323 2.86 15.71 8.76
C VAL A 323 2.94 16.59 7.53
N ASN A 324 2.17 17.67 7.54
CA ASN A 324 2.19 18.70 6.51
C ASN A 324 2.65 20.04 7.12
N CYS A 325 3.79 20.54 6.66
CA CYS A 325 4.40 21.77 7.14
C CYS A 325 4.49 22.83 6.05
N ARG A 326 4.33 24.10 6.45
CA ARG A 326 4.59 25.27 5.63
C ARG A 326 5.57 26.20 6.33
N TYR A 327 6.72 26.40 5.72
CA TYR A 327 7.78 27.29 6.21
C TYR A 327 7.78 28.61 5.43
N ASP A 328 7.66 29.73 6.14
CA ASP A 328 7.63 31.07 5.53
C ASP A 328 8.94 31.86 5.64
N GLY A 329 9.95 31.29 6.32
CA GLY A 329 11.24 31.93 6.60
C GLY A 329 11.43 32.40 8.04
N ASN A 330 10.34 32.55 8.80
CA ASN A 330 10.39 32.95 10.22
C ASN A 330 9.63 31.99 11.14
N SER A 331 8.63 31.28 10.62
CA SER A 331 7.81 30.34 11.37
C SER A 331 7.44 29.13 10.51
N ILE A 332 7.11 28.03 11.18
CA ILE A 332 6.53 26.84 10.57
C ILE A 332 5.08 26.78 11.02
N GLU A 333 4.16 26.73 10.05
CA GLU A 333 2.79 26.27 10.26
C GLU A 333 2.78 24.76 10.05
N ARG A 334 2.38 24.00 11.07
CA ARG A 334 2.41 22.54 11.10
C ARG A 334 1.01 21.99 11.28
N LYS A 335 0.68 21.00 10.45
CA LYS A 335 -0.53 20.18 10.57
C LYS A 335 -0.06 18.74 10.69
N THR A 336 -0.36 18.13 11.82
CA THR A 336 -0.03 16.72 12.08
C THR A 336 -1.33 15.96 12.24
N THR A 337 -1.52 14.93 11.42
CA THR A 337 -2.60 13.96 11.53
C THR A 337 -2.00 12.67 12.08
N ILE A 338 -2.54 12.15 13.17
CA ILE A 338 -2.18 10.87 13.75
C ILE A 338 -3.39 9.97 13.57
N GLU A 339 -3.26 8.93 12.75
CA GLU A 339 -4.33 7.97 12.47
C GLU A 339 -3.98 6.62 13.07
N PHE A 340 -4.95 5.99 13.72
CA PHE A 340 -4.78 4.66 14.28
C PHE A 340 -6.11 3.93 14.39
N ASP A 341 -6.06 2.60 14.36
CA ASP A 341 -7.22 1.72 14.45
C ASP A 341 -7.04 0.67 15.58
N GLY A 342 -7.80 -0.43 15.50
CA GLY A 342 -7.48 -1.60 16.30
C GLY A 342 -7.74 -1.45 17.80
N ALA A 343 -6.91 -2.10 18.61
CA ALA A 343 -6.99 -2.04 20.07
C ALA A 343 -6.84 -0.60 20.61
N MET A 344 -6.01 0.24 19.98
CA MET A 344 -5.84 1.62 20.41
C MET A 344 -7.10 2.46 20.16
N SER A 345 -7.79 2.25 19.03
CA SER A 345 -9.05 2.92 18.74
C SER A 345 -10.16 2.50 19.73
N GLN A 346 -10.23 1.22 20.08
CA GLN A 346 -11.13 0.71 21.12
C GLN A 346 -10.83 1.36 22.47
N TRP A 347 -9.56 1.42 22.88
CA TRP A 347 -9.14 2.07 24.12
C TRP A 347 -9.56 3.55 24.17
N MET A 348 -9.44 4.26 23.06
CA MET A 348 -9.88 5.65 22.96
C MET A 348 -11.40 5.81 23.06
N ARG A 349 -12.16 4.98 22.34
CA ARG A 349 -13.65 5.00 22.40
C ARG A 349 -14.16 4.65 23.80
N TRP A 350 -13.59 3.60 24.41
CA TRP A 350 -13.93 3.20 25.77
C TRP A 350 -13.61 4.30 26.79
N GLY A 351 -12.44 4.93 26.66
CA GLY A 351 -12.01 5.99 27.57
C GLY A 351 -12.90 7.23 27.54
N LEU A 352 -13.37 7.61 26.35
CA LEU A 352 -14.30 8.72 26.13
C LEU A 352 -15.68 8.43 26.71
N ASP A 353 -16.23 7.24 26.43
CA ASP A 353 -17.54 6.78 26.94
C ASP A 353 -17.54 6.61 28.47
N ASN A 354 -16.36 6.42 29.10
CA ASN A 354 -16.21 6.24 30.54
C ASN A 354 -15.66 7.49 31.27
N ILE A 355 -15.81 8.69 30.72
CA ILE A 355 -15.35 9.92 31.37
C ILE A 355 -15.99 10.09 32.76
N GLY A 356 -15.14 10.22 33.77
CA GLY A 356 -15.56 10.37 35.17
C GLY A 356 -15.69 9.06 35.94
N ASN A 357 -15.29 7.93 35.36
CA ASN A 357 -15.19 6.67 36.07
C ASN A 357 -14.13 6.77 37.19
N LYS A 358 -14.58 6.57 38.44
CA LYS A 358 -13.72 6.69 39.63
C LYS A 358 -13.00 5.39 39.98
N SER A 359 -13.36 4.28 39.32
CA SER A 359 -12.78 2.95 39.52
C SER A 359 -11.53 2.71 38.67
N LEU A 360 -11.14 3.67 37.83
CA LEU A 360 -9.95 3.57 36.99
C LEU A 360 -8.67 3.34 37.82
N GLY A 361 -7.82 2.43 37.33
CA GLY A 361 -6.53 2.12 37.93
C GLY A 361 -5.63 3.35 38.05
N SER A 362 -4.68 3.34 39.00
CA SER A 362 -3.85 4.53 39.28
C SER A 362 -3.07 5.05 38.07
N ASN A 363 -2.75 4.16 37.13
CA ASN A 363 -1.93 4.41 35.96
C ASN A 363 -2.73 4.78 34.70
N SER A 364 -4.07 4.76 34.79
CA SER A 364 -4.96 5.10 33.69
C SER A 364 -4.82 6.58 33.31
N TRP A 365 -4.62 6.86 32.01
CA TRP A 365 -4.52 8.23 31.52
C TRP A 365 -5.87 8.98 31.58
N TRP A 366 -6.97 8.27 31.39
CA TRP A 366 -8.34 8.83 31.37
C TRP A 366 -8.73 9.54 32.68
N ARG A 367 -8.02 9.26 33.77
CA ARG A 367 -8.20 9.98 35.05
C ARG A 367 -7.99 11.49 34.93
N ASN A 368 -7.21 11.94 33.95
CA ASN A 368 -6.98 13.36 33.68
C ASN A 368 -8.26 14.09 33.23
N LEU A 369 -9.23 13.36 32.66
CA LEU A 369 -10.51 13.92 32.22
C LEU A 369 -11.60 13.91 33.30
N ASN A 370 -11.33 13.39 34.51
CA ASN A 370 -12.34 13.30 35.58
C ASN A 370 -12.93 14.66 35.99
N THR A 371 -12.22 15.77 35.76
CA THR A 371 -12.74 17.13 36.00
C THR A 371 -13.88 17.51 35.06
N PHE A 372 -14.01 16.84 33.92
CA PHE A 372 -15.06 17.04 32.92
C PHE A 372 -16.25 16.09 33.15
N SER A 373 -16.25 15.29 34.21
CA SER A 373 -17.38 14.37 34.47
C SER A 373 -18.71 15.11 34.59
N ASP A 374 -18.73 16.33 35.12
CA ASP A 374 -19.96 17.11 35.29
C ASP A 374 -20.46 17.74 33.97
N THR A 375 -19.62 17.78 32.92
CA THR A 375 -20.01 18.29 31.59
C THR A 375 -20.67 17.23 30.71
N VAL A 376 -20.47 15.95 31.04
CA VAL A 376 -21.05 14.80 30.34
C VAL A 376 -22.26 14.28 31.10
N SER A 377 -23.40 14.11 30.41
CA SER A 377 -24.63 13.65 31.05
C SER A 377 -24.54 12.17 31.47
N GLY A 378 -25.31 11.77 32.48
CA GLY A 378 -25.31 10.37 32.95
C GLY A 378 -25.89 9.37 31.95
N THR A 379 -26.60 9.83 30.91
CA THR A 379 -27.16 9.00 29.84
C THR A 379 -26.20 8.81 28.66
N GLU A 380 -25.21 9.70 28.54
CA GLU A 380 -24.13 9.61 27.54
C GLU A 380 -23.02 8.68 28.02
N LYS A 381 -22.86 8.50 29.34
CA LYS A 381 -21.82 7.65 29.92
C LYS A 381 -22.12 6.16 29.80
N SER A 382 -21.10 5.39 29.48
CA SER A 382 -21.07 3.93 29.40
C SER A 382 -22.16 3.36 28.49
N ASN A 383 -22.53 4.08 27.44
CA ASN A 383 -23.57 3.69 26.48
C ASN A 383 -23.00 2.95 25.24
N ALA A 384 -21.69 2.65 25.24
CA ALA A 384 -20.94 2.05 24.14
C ALA A 384 -20.92 2.91 22.86
N ARG A 385 -21.06 4.22 23.00
CA ARG A 385 -20.96 5.22 21.95
C ARG A 385 -20.17 6.41 22.47
N VAL A 386 -19.46 7.09 21.58
CA VAL A 386 -18.83 8.37 21.89
C VAL A 386 -19.76 9.51 21.50
N ASP A 387 -20.18 10.27 22.50
CA ASP A 387 -21.06 11.42 22.34
C ASP A 387 -20.29 12.74 22.12
N ASN A 388 -20.98 13.75 21.57
CA ASN A 388 -20.34 15.05 21.25
C ASN A 388 -19.77 15.76 22.49
N THR A 389 -20.42 15.58 23.65
CA THR A 389 -20.00 16.18 24.92
C THR A 389 -18.69 15.58 25.42
N GLU A 390 -18.48 14.28 25.22
CA GLU A 390 -17.27 13.55 25.57
C GLU A 390 -16.11 13.92 24.66
N LEU A 391 -16.35 13.97 23.35
CA LEU A 391 -15.37 14.41 22.37
C LEU A 391 -14.91 15.85 22.65
N SER A 392 -15.87 16.75 22.89
CA SER A 392 -15.58 18.15 23.23
C SER A 392 -14.78 18.27 24.53
N ALA A 393 -15.00 17.38 25.51
CA ALA A 393 -14.25 17.37 26.77
C ALA A 393 -12.78 17.03 26.54
N LEU A 394 -12.48 16.03 25.69
CA LEU A 394 -11.11 15.68 25.33
C LEU A 394 -10.43 16.80 24.52
N GLU A 395 -11.08 17.32 23.48
CA GLU A 395 -10.54 18.43 22.68
C GLU A 395 -10.22 19.65 23.57
N THR A 396 -11.15 20.03 24.44
CA THR A 396 -10.95 21.14 25.39
C THR A 396 -9.80 20.86 26.36
N HIS A 397 -9.64 19.62 26.81
CA HIS A 397 -8.53 19.24 27.69
C HIS A 397 -7.17 19.34 26.99
N LEU A 398 -7.08 18.87 25.74
CA LEU A 398 -5.84 18.88 24.96
C LEU A 398 -5.46 20.30 24.53
N GLU A 399 -6.42 21.14 24.17
CA GLU A 399 -6.19 22.56 23.83
C GLU A 399 -5.91 23.41 25.08
N GLY A 400 -6.49 23.03 26.23
CA GLY A 400 -6.42 23.81 27.47
C GLY A 400 -5.00 23.94 28.05
N SER A 401 -4.14 22.94 27.84
CA SER A 401 -2.72 23.04 28.16
C SER A 401 -1.88 22.18 27.22
N LYS A 402 -0.81 22.77 26.70
CA LYS A 402 0.17 22.08 25.85
C LYS A 402 0.84 20.88 26.55
N SER A 403 0.93 20.93 27.88
CA SER A 403 1.40 19.78 28.68
C SER A 403 0.44 18.59 28.64
N ASN A 404 -0.87 18.84 28.45
CA ASN A 404 -1.88 17.78 28.38
C ASN A 404 -1.73 17.02 27.06
N LEU A 405 -1.53 17.73 25.95
CA LEU A 405 -1.22 17.13 24.65
C LEU A 405 0.05 16.27 24.74
N LYS A 406 1.15 16.82 25.30
CA LYS A 406 2.39 16.08 25.56
C LYS A 406 2.13 14.81 26.38
N SER A 407 1.37 14.92 27.47
CA SER A 407 1.04 13.76 28.30
C SER A 407 0.17 12.73 27.58
N PHE A 408 -0.77 13.15 26.73
CA PHE A 408 -1.64 12.25 25.99
C PHE A 408 -0.84 11.44 24.97
N LEU A 409 -0.03 12.12 24.15
CA LEU A 409 0.82 11.45 23.17
C LEU A 409 1.81 10.50 23.87
N SER A 410 2.49 10.97 24.92
CA SER A 410 3.56 10.17 25.54
C SER A 410 3.08 9.04 26.45
N ASN A 411 2.00 9.20 27.20
CA ASN A 411 1.53 8.17 28.14
C ASN A 411 0.29 7.40 27.64
N GLY A 412 -0.52 8.04 26.80
CA GLY A 412 -1.68 7.42 26.15
C GLY A 412 -1.25 6.61 24.93
N LEU A 413 -0.69 7.29 23.92
CA LEU A 413 -0.32 6.70 22.62
C LEU A 413 1.12 6.17 22.53
N MET A 414 1.92 6.32 23.59
CA MET A 414 3.36 5.96 23.59
C MET A 414 4.19 6.64 22.48
N LEU A 415 3.80 7.85 22.09
CA LEU A 415 4.50 8.69 21.12
C LEU A 415 5.29 9.81 21.80
N ASN A 416 6.52 10.03 21.36
CA ASN A 416 7.30 11.18 21.80
C ASN A 416 6.82 12.44 21.05
N SER A 417 6.13 13.34 21.77
CA SER A 417 5.58 14.55 21.16
C SER A 417 6.65 15.44 20.53
N GLU A 418 7.83 15.55 21.16
CA GLU A 418 8.93 16.37 20.64
C GLU A 418 9.42 15.81 19.31
N SER A 419 9.47 14.49 19.20
CA SER A 419 9.93 13.80 18.00
C SER A 419 8.91 13.85 16.86
N VAL A 420 7.61 13.69 17.18
CA VAL A 420 6.51 13.86 16.22
C VAL A 420 6.45 15.29 15.69
N PHE A 421 6.72 16.30 16.53
CA PHE A 421 6.53 17.71 16.18
C PHE A 421 7.80 18.45 15.75
N GLY A 422 8.97 17.90 16.07
CA GLY A 422 10.29 18.53 15.89
C GLY A 422 10.65 19.57 16.96
N VAL A 423 9.70 19.94 17.83
CA VAL A 423 9.85 20.90 18.95
C VAL A 423 8.95 20.49 20.12
N ASP A 424 9.22 20.99 21.32
CA ASP A 424 8.31 20.76 22.45
C ASP A 424 6.96 21.44 22.18
N ALA A 425 5.87 20.69 22.39
CA ALA A 425 4.51 21.19 22.28
C ALA A 425 4.27 22.45 23.12
N VAL A 426 5.02 22.67 24.20
CA VAL A 426 5.00 23.89 25.03
C VAL A 426 5.37 25.14 24.23
N GLU A 427 6.23 25.03 23.22
CA GLU A 427 6.71 26.14 22.39
C GLU A 427 5.73 26.57 21.29
N PHE A 428 4.65 25.80 21.08
CA PHE A 428 3.65 26.13 20.09
C PHE A 428 2.97 27.48 20.32
N GLY A 429 2.50 28.11 19.26
CA GLY A 429 1.63 29.28 19.31
C GLY A 429 0.19 28.88 19.65
N PRO A 430 -0.82 29.40 18.93
CA PRO A 430 -2.17 28.87 18.96
C PRO A 430 -2.16 27.38 18.59
N LEU A 431 -2.72 26.55 19.46
CA LEU A 431 -2.90 25.12 19.28
C LEU A 431 -4.38 24.86 19.01
N LYS A 432 -4.67 24.08 17.97
CA LYS A 432 -6.01 23.57 17.70
C LYS A 432 -5.93 22.06 17.56
N VAL A 433 -6.80 21.34 18.27
CA VAL A 433 -6.89 19.89 18.22
C VAL A 433 -8.28 19.51 17.74
N THR A 434 -8.37 18.61 16.78
CA THR A 434 -9.65 18.11 16.27
C THR A 434 -9.56 16.60 16.16
N ILE A 435 -10.57 15.91 16.67
CA ILE A 435 -10.61 14.45 16.67
C ILE A 435 -11.76 14.00 15.78
N ASP A 436 -11.46 13.08 14.87
CA ASP A 436 -12.43 12.45 13.99
C ASP A 436 -12.48 10.95 14.29
N LEU A 437 -13.66 10.43 14.57
CA LEU A 437 -13.90 9.02 14.92
C LEU A 437 -14.22 8.16 13.68
N GLY A 438 -14.11 8.71 12.48
CA GLY A 438 -14.36 8.00 11.24
C GLY A 438 -15.85 7.79 10.97
N VAL A 439 -16.20 6.63 10.40
CA VAL A 439 -17.56 6.34 9.92
C VAL A 439 -18.56 6.08 11.05
N SER A 440 -18.09 5.66 12.22
CA SER A 440 -18.93 5.21 13.31
C SER A 440 -18.51 5.78 14.65
N ARG A 441 -19.48 5.94 15.54
CA ARG A 441 -19.29 6.45 16.91
C ARG A 441 -19.48 5.38 17.96
N SER A 442 -19.93 4.18 17.59
CA SER A 442 -20.02 3.08 18.53
C SER A 442 -18.64 2.60 18.95
N PHE A 443 -18.60 1.84 20.04
CA PHE A 443 -17.43 1.07 20.45
C PHE A 443 -17.14 0.01 19.39
N ASN A 444 -16.04 0.17 18.65
CA ASN A 444 -15.56 -0.72 17.59
C ASN A 444 -14.03 -0.49 17.40
N SER A 445 -13.42 -1.15 16.42
CA SER A 445 -11.98 -1.01 16.10
C SER A 445 -11.70 -0.07 14.93
N GLU A 446 -12.67 0.78 14.58
CA GLU A 446 -12.60 1.64 13.40
C GLU A 446 -11.59 2.78 13.59
N GLN A 447 -10.89 3.12 12.50
CA GLN A 447 -9.85 4.14 12.46
C GLN A 447 -10.31 5.47 13.08
N ILE A 448 -9.44 6.06 13.89
CA ILE A 448 -9.58 7.38 14.50
C ILE A 448 -8.44 8.26 13.98
N SER A 449 -8.75 9.53 13.66
CA SER A 449 -7.73 10.51 13.31
C SER A 449 -7.72 11.69 14.28
N ILE A 450 -6.52 12.05 14.73
CA ILE A 450 -6.26 13.20 15.60
C ILE A 450 -5.48 14.23 14.81
N ARG A 451 -6.09 15.39 14.56
CA ARG A 451 -5.49 16.50 13.82
C ARG A 451 -5.03 17.59 14.78
N VAL A 452 -3.74 17.85 14.78
CA VAL A 452 -3.09 18.91 15.56
C VAL A 452 -2.58 19.99 14.61
N GLU A 453 -3.17 21.18 14.70
CA GLU A 453 -2.71 22.36 13.96
C GLU A 453 -2.01 23.32 14.93
N ALA A 454 -0.76 23.65 14.64
CA ALA A 454 0.04 24.56 15.45
C ALA A 454 1.00 25.39 14.57
N SER A 455 1.52 26.47 15.14
CA SER A 455 2.58 27.25 14.51
C SER A 455 3.65 27.59 15.53
N TYR A 456 4.92 27.59 15.12
CA TYR A 456 6.04 27.95 16.01
C TYR A 456 7.12 28.75 15.26
N PRO A 457 7.82 29.66 15.96
CA PRO A 457 8.91 30.41 15.37
C PRO A 457 10.12 29.51 15.11
N VAL A 458 10.89 29.84 14.08
CA VAL A 458 12.13 29.13 13.71
C VAL A 458 13.35 29.97 14.07
N GLU A 459 14.27 29.39 14.82
CA GLU A 459 15.53 30.06 15.18
C GLU A 459 16.53 30.08 14.00
N LYS A 460 17.23 31.21 13.85
CA LYS A 460 18.05 31.48 12.67
C LYS A 460 19.48 31.01 12.86
N GLY A 461 19.99 30.27 11.88
CA GLY A 461 21.38 29.77 11.90
C GLY A 461 21.60 28.54 12.77
N GLU A 462 20.53 28.02 13.38
CA GLU A 462 20.54 26.73 14.08
C GLU A 462 19.92 25.63 13.20
N ARG A 463 20.25 24.38 13.53
CA ARG A 463 19.57 23.22 12.95
C ARG A 463 18.23 23.05 13.64
N GLN A 464 17.22 22.73 12.86
CA GLN A 464 15.85 22.62 13.30
C GLN A 464 15.39 21.21 12.97
N THR A 465 14.99 20.46 13.99
CA THR A 465 14.43 19.13 13.83
C THR A 465 13.03 19.24 13.26
N LEU A 466 12.74 18.45 12.23
CA LEU A 466 11.43 18.40 11.59
C LEU A 466 10.61 17.23 12.08
N ILE A 467 11.29 16.09 12.17
CA ILE A 467 10.78 14.82 12.66
C ILE A 467 11.97 13.92 12.98
N GLU A 468 11.82 13.07 13.98
CA GLU A 468 12.76 12.01 14.35
C GLU A 468 11.96 10.80 14.81
N ASP A 469 12.64 9.68 15.12
CA ASP A 469 11.97 8.50 15.66
C ASP A 469 11.07 8.88 16.85
N PHE A 470 9.79 8.64 16.66
CA PHE A 470 8.72 9.13 17.52
C PHE A 470 8.08 8.05 18.37
N ILE A 471 8.46 6.79 18.20
CA ILE A 471 7.96 5.70 19.04
C ILE A 471 8.77 5.66 20.33
N ARG A 472 8.09 5.66 21.49
CA ARG A 472 8.80 5.54 22.76
C ARG A 472 9.28 4.10 22.98
N PRO A 473 10.32 3.87 23.81
CA PRO A 473 10.70 2.50 24.18
C PRO A 473 9.53 1.71 24.76
N GLY A 474 9.24 0.53 24.19
CA GLY A 474 8.05 -0.28 24.49
C GLY A 474 6.79 0.12 23.72
N GLY A 475 6.87 1.10 22.80
CA GLY A 475 5.76 1.51 21.95
C GLY A 475 5.36 0.46 20.91
N TYR A 476 6.31 -0.33 20.42
CA TYR A 476 6.07 -1.46 19.52
C TYR A 476 5.36 -2.66 20.16
N ASP A 477 5.09 -2.62 21.48
CA ASP A 477 4.15 -3.56 22.10
C ASP A 477 2.67 -3.16 21.81
N PHE A 478 2.45 -1.93 21.33
CA PHE A 478 1.14 -1.35 21.03
C PHE A 478 0.85 -1.19 19.54
N TRP A 479 1.90 -1.08 18.72
CA TRP A 479 1.81 -0.79 17.29
C TRP A 479 2.42 -1.93 16.49
N ASP A 480 1.64 -2.51 15.57
CA ASP A 480 2.09 -3.61 14.71
C ASP A 480 2.73 -3.05 13.44
N GLU A 481 2.05 -2.13 12.75
CA GLU A 481 2.60 -1.35 11.64
C GLU A 481 2.71 0.14 11.99
N VAL A 482 3.85 0.75 11.64
CA VAL A 482 4.12 2.17 11.86
C VAL A 482 4.55 2.84 10.56
N ASP A 483 3.72 3.77 10.11
CA ASP A 483 3.89 4.49 8.86
C ASP A 483 4.12 5.99 9.09
N LEU A 484 4.92 6.58 8.20
CA LEU A 484 5.25 7.99 8.20
C LEU A 484 5.12 8.60 6.81
N SER A 485 4.28 9.64 6.71
CA SER A 485 4.29 10.59 5.60
C SER A 485 4.60 11.98 6.10
N PHE A 486 5.71 12.56 5.64
CA PHE A 486 6.13 13.91 6.00
C PHE A 486 6.34 14.75 4.75
N GLU A 487 5.75 15.94 4.71
CA GLU A 487 5.94 16.94 3.69
C GLU A 487 6.15 18.32 4.31
N ILE A 488 7.19 19.03 3.87
CA ILE A 488 7.38 20.46 4.17
C ILE A 488 7.57 21.28 2.90
N ARG A 489 6.81 22.37 2.81
CA ARG A 489 6.83 23.34 1.70
C ARG A 489 7.37 24.67 2.16
N THR A 490 8.27 25.26 1.38
CA THR A 490 8.75 26.63 1.66
C THR A 490 7.98 27.70 0.88
N GLY A 491 7.99 28.92 1.40
CA GLY A 491 7.62 30.11 0.66
C GLY A 491 8.67 30.51 -0.38
N MET A 492 8.28 31.41 -1.28
CA MET A 492 9.11 31.88 -2.40
C MET A 492 10.45 32.51 -1.99
N LEU A 493 10.48 33.15 -0.82
CA LEU A 493 11.65 33.88 -0.30
C LEU A 493 12.37 33.14 0.84
N SER A 494 11.96 31.90 1.13
CA SER A 494 12.50 31.05 2.18
C SER A 494 12.95 29.74 1.54
N GLY A 495 14.22 29.36 1.67
CA GLY A 495 14.72 28.08 1.17
C GLY A 495 15.34 27.26 2.27
N PHE A 496 15.52 25.97 2.01
CA PHE A 496 16.26 25.11 2.93
C PHE A 496 17.75 25.37 2.74
N GLY A 497 18.45 25.74 3.82
CA GLY A 497 19.88 26.03 3.78
C GLY A 497 20.72 24.76 3.56
N GLY A 498 20.29 23.68 4.20
CA GLY A 498 20.80 22.32 4.07
C GLY A 498 19.85 21.38 4.80
N VAL A 499 19.68 20.17 4.26
CA VAL A 499 18.87 19.09 4.85
C VAL A 499 19.84 18.00 5.27
N ASN A 500 19.68 17.51 6.49
CA ASN A 500 20.46 16.42 7.05
C ASN A 500 19.52 15.32 7.50
N LEU A 501 19.89 14.09 7.19
CA LEU A 501 19.24 12.90 7.70
C LEU A 501 20.34 12.01 8.28
N ASP A 502 20.19 11.62 9.54
CA ASP A 502 21.26 10.95 10.29
C ASP A 502 21.45 9.47 9.88
N ASN A 503 20.46 8.85 9.20
CA ASN A 503 20.47 7.45 8.77
C ASN A 503 20.10 7.33 7.27
N GLU A 504 20.62 6.30 6.58
CA GLU A 504 20.33 5.96 5.18
C GLU A 504 19.11 5.04 5.01
N GLU A 505 18.59 4.44 6.08
CA GLU A 505 17.41 3.54 6.05
C GLU A 505 16.10 4.24 5.66
N VAL A 506 16.02 5.55 5.94
CA VAL A 506 14.92 6.41 5.50
C VAL A 506 15.42 7.26 4.33
N ALA A 507 14.67 7.30 3.23
CA ALA A 507 15.01 8.15 2.10
C ALA A 507 14.18 9.44 2.13
N TYR A 508 14.83 10.58 1.86
CA TYR A 508 14.12 11.84 1.63
C TYR A 508 14.22 12.27 0.18
N THR A 509 13.16 12.88 -0.33
CA THR A 509 13.14 13.53 -1.64
C THR A 509 13.09 15.04 -1.47
N HIS A 510 14.07 15.74 -2.05
CA HIS A 510 14.10 17.20 -2.08
C HIS A 510 13.93 17.70 -3.51
N ARG A 511 12.95 18.58 -3.72
CA ARG A 511 12.70 19.25 -5.01
C ARG A 511 12.65 20.75 -4.82
N ARG A 512 13.38 21.49 -5.67
CA ARG A 512 13.36 22.96 -5.68
C ARG A 512 12.73 23.46 -6.97
N TRP A 513 11.59 24.14 -6.81
CA TRP A 513 10.90 24.89 -7.84
C TRP A 513 11.28 26.37 -7.75
N ILE A 514 11.01 27.14 -8.81
CA ILE A 514 11.32 28.59 -8.84
C ILE A 514 10.63 29.35 -7.70
N VAL A 515 9.46 28.89 -7.25
CA VAL A 515 8.63 29.59 -6.26
C VAL A 515 8.57 28.90 -4.89
N MET A 516 9.10 27.69 -4.75
CA MET A 516 9.03 26.92 -3.49
C MET A 516 10.01 25.75 -3.50
N GLU A 517 10.39 25.30 -2.32
CA GLU A 517 11.03 24.00 -2.11
C GLU A 517 10.05 23.03 -1.44
N ILE A 518 10.17 21.76 -1.78
CA ILE A 518 9.38 20.66 -1.22
C ILE A 518 10.37 19.60 -0.75
N LEU A 519 10.25 19.20 0.50
CA LEU A 519 10.97 18.07 1.09
C LEU A 519 9.92 17.06 1.54
N THR A 520 10.01 15.83 1.04
CA THR A 520 9.13 14.72 1.39
C THR A 520 9.92 13.55 1.97
N VAL A 521 9.31 12.87 2.94
CA VAL A 521 9.75 11.58 3.47
C VAL A 521 8.52 10.68 3.51
N GLU A 522 8.63 9.50 2.92
CA GLU A 522 7.61 8.46 2.95
C GLU A 522 8.30 7.17 3.36
N LYS A 523 7.82 6.55 4.44
CA LYS A 523 8.34 5.29 4.96
C LYS A 523 7.18 4.50 5.54
N THR A 524 7.05 3.27 5.08
CA THR A 524 6.11 2.28 5.62
C THR A 524 6.86 1.25 6.46
N GLY A 525 6.19 0.66 7.45
CA GLY A 525 6.75 -0.39 8.31
C GLY A 525 8.06 0.03 8.99
N ILE A 526 8.02 1.07 9.80
CA ILE A 526 9.18 1.49 10.61
C ILE A 526 9.43 0.43 11.69
N GLU A 527 10.64 -0.12 11.71
CA GLU A 527 11.04 -1.16 12.67
C GLU A 527 11.58 -0.55 13.97
N SER A 528 11.56 -1.34 15.04
CA SER A 528 11.95 -0.90 16.39
C SER A 528 13.42 -0.51 16.58
N ASP A 529 14.30 -0.89 15.67
CA ASP A 529 15.72 -0.56 15.66
C ASP A 529 16.07 0.59 14.72
N THR A 530 15.09 1.10 13.95
CA THR A 530 15.27 2.20 13.02
C THR A 530 15.35 3.53 13.78
N ASP A 531 16.54 4.12 13.88
CA ASP A 531 16.74 5.47 14.40
C ASP A 531 16.94 6.46 13.23
N PHE A 532 16.11 7.48 13.15
CA PHE A 532 16.22 8.52 12.13
C PHE A 532 15.91 9.90 12.69
N ARG A 533 16.57 10.92 12.10
CA ARG A 533 16.38 12.31 12.49
C ARG A 533 16.55 13.23 11.29
N LEU A 534 15.45 13.86 10.88
CA LEU A 534 15.41 14.81 9.78
C LEU A 534 15.54 16.23 10.31
N GLU A 535 16.61 16.91 9.91
CA GLU A 535 16.87 18.30 10.26
C GLU A 535 17.04 19.17 9.02
N PHE A 536 16.69 20.44 9.15
CA PHE A 536 17.08 21.44 8.18
C PHE A 536 17.74 22.64 8.86
N MET A 537 18.55 23.36 8.10
CA MET A 537 19.15 24.62 8.54
C MET A 537 18.41 25.81 7.94
N ALA A 538 17.90 26.69 8.80
CA ALA A 538 17.25 27.93 8.41
C ALA A 538 18.28 29.03 8.06
N ASN A 539 18.78 29.00 6.82
CA ASN A 539 19.72 30.00 6.32
C ASN A 539 18.98 31.24 5.81
N ASN A 540 19.05 32.32 6.58
CA ASN A 540 18.33 33.57 6.32
C ASN A 540 18.94 34.45 5.21
N ALA A 541 19.86 33.92 4.39
CA ALA A 541 20.38 34.68 3.26
C ALA A 541 19.38 34.58 2.11
N LEU A 542 18.95 35.72 1.57
CA LEU A 542 18.11 35.80 0.37
C LEU A 542 18.68 34.99 -0.80
N LEU A 543 20.00 34.76 -0.84
CA LEU A 543 20.65 33.92 -1.84
C LEU A 543 20.22 32.44 -1.78
N PHE A 544 19.73 31.96 -0.63
CA PHE A 544 19.20 30.61 -0.45
C PHE A 544 17.71 30.51 -0.75
N SER A 545 17.03 31.61 -1.07
CA SER A 545 15.64 31.58 -1.53
C SER A 545 15.54 30.89 -2.90
N PRO A 546 14.49 30.08 -3.13
CA PRO A 546 14.24 29.47 -4.44
C PRO A 546 14.14 30.53 -5.55
N LEU A 547 13.38 31.61 -5.35
CA LEU A 547 13.19 32.64 -6.37
C LEU A 547 14.48 33.40 -6.68
N ILE A 548 15.16 33.91 -5.65
CA ILE A 548 16.32 34.78 -5.83
C ILE A 548 17.46 34.00 -6.48
N SER A 549 17.69 32.76 -6.04
CA SER A 549 18.71 31.89 -6.65
C SER A 549 18.37 31.53 -8.11
N ALA A 550 17.09 31.29 -8.44
CA ALA A 550 16.67 31.10 -9.83
C ALA A 550 16.92 32.35 -10.68
N MET A 551 16.58 33.53 -10.17
CA MET A 551 16.82 34.81 -10.87
C MET A 551 18.31 35.04 -11.12
N ILE A 552 19.16 34.80 -10.12
CA ILE A 552 20.62 34.92 -10.26
C ILE A 552 21.14 33.90 -11.28
N SER A 553 20.62 32.67 -11.26
CA SER A 553 21.03 31.61 -12.18
C SER A 553 20.72 31.97 -13.63
N VAL A 554 19.48 32.42 -13.89
CA VAL A 554 19.05 32.87 -15.22
C VAL A 554 19.83 34.12 -15.66
N PHE A 555 20.03 35.09 -14.77
CA PHE A 555 20.78 36.30 -15.08
C PHE A 555 22.23 36.00 -15.46
N SER A 556 22.90 35.13 -14.69
CA SER A 556 24.27 34.68 -14.96
C SER A 556 24.39 33.93 -16.29
N LEU A 557 23.45 33.06 -16.64
CA LEU A 557 23.43 32.38 -17.94
C LEU A 557 23.22 33.36 -19.09
N CYS A 558 22.30 34.33 -18.95
CA CYS A 558 22.10 35.40 -19.93
C CYS A 558 23.37 36.26 -20.10
N LEU A 559 24.06 36.57 -19.00
CA LEU A 559 25.33 37.29 -19.03
C LEU A 559 26.42 36.48 -19.76
N ALA A 560 26.52 35.18 -19.47
CA ALA A 560 27.46 34.27 -20.12
C ALA A 560 27.20 34.19 -21.64
N LEU A 561 25.93 34.11 -22.05
CA LEU A 561 25.52 34.17 -23.45
C LEU A 561 25.92 35.49 -24.11
N GLY A 562 25.68 36.63 -23.45
CA GLY A 562 26.07 37.95 -23.95
C GLY A 562 27.58 38.10 -24.13
N ILE A 563 28.37 37.65 -23.15
CA ILE A 563 29.84 37.62 -23.21
C ILE A 563 30.31 36.66 -24.33
N GLY A 564 29.68 35.49 -24.45
CA GLY A 564 30.01 34.51 -25.47
C GLY A 564 29.78 35.05 -26.88
N MET A 565 28.65 35.71 -27.13
CA MET A 565 28.34 36.32 -28.42
C MET A 565 29.26 37.49 -28.77
N THR A 566 29.64 38.30 -27.78
CA THR A 566 30.54 39.45 -28.00
C THR A 566 31.97 39.01 -28.30
N LEU A 567 32.51 38.03 -27.58
CA LEU A 567 33.85 37.49 -27.80
C LEU A 567 33.96 36.68 -29.11
N THR A 568 32.90 35.98 -29.51
CA THR A 568 32.87 35.22 -30.78
C THR A 568 32.40 36.05 -31.98
N ARG A 569 32.36 37.39 -31.90
CA ARG A 569 31.89 38.24 -33.02
C ARG A 569 32.66 38.04 -34.33
N ARG A 570 33.93 37.62 -34.27
CA ARG A 570 34.80 37.32 -35.43
C ARG A 570 35.18 35.84 -35.55
N ARG A 571 34.52 34.96 -34.78
CA ARG A 571 34.84 33.53 -34.67
C ARG A 571 33.56 32.69 -34.71
N THR A 572 33.69 31.37 -34.87
CA THR A 572 32.52 30.48 -34.85
C THR A 572 31.89 30.43 -33.44
N ARG A 573 30.56 30.47 -33.36
CA ARG A 573 29.81 30.49 -32.09
C ARG A 573 29.46 29.10 -31.55
N VAL A 574 29.67 28.06 -32.35
CA VAL A 574 29.16 26.71 -32.07
C VAL A 574 29.75 26.13 -30.77
N PRO A 575 31.08 26.16 -30.53
CA PRO A 575 31.66 25.54 -29.34
C PRO A 575 31.22 26.20 -28.02
N SER A 576 31.17 27.53 -27.98
CA SER A 576 30.75 28.28 -26.79
C SER A 576 29.24 28.11 -26.51
N MET A 577 28.40 28.03 -27.54
CA MET A 577 26.96 27.83 -27.38
C MET A 577 26.62 26.40 -26.92
N ILE A 578 27.32 25.37 -27.42
CA ILE A 578 27.14 23.99 -26.94
C ILE A 578 27.53 23.89 -25.47
N MET A 579 28.67 24.47 -25.09
CA MET A 579 29.15 24.45 -23.71
C MET A 579 28.17 25.13 -22.74
N LEU A 580 27.65 26.30 -23.12
CA LEU A 580 26.62 27.01 -22.33
C LEU A 580 25.30 26.24 -22.27
N GLY A 581 24.92 25.56 -23.35
CA GLY A 581 23.74 24.69 -23.37
C GLY A 581 23.88 23.53 -22.40
N VAL A 582 25.01 22.81 -22.44
CA VAL A 582 25.26 21.66 -21.55
C VAL A 582 25.33 22.10 -20.09
N LEU A 583 26.08 23.15 -19.77
CA LEU A 583 26.20 23.66 -18.40
C LEU A 583 24.88 24.29 -17.89
N GLY A 584 24.09 24.90 -18.78
CA GLY A 584 22.78 25.44 -18.44
C GLY A 584 21.73 24.36 -18.17
N VAL A 585 21.74 23.26 -18.93
CA VAL A 585 20.90 22.09 -18.64
C VAL A 585 21.35 21.44 -17.33
N LEU A 586 22.66 21.26 -17.14
CA LEU A 586 23.21 20.72 -15.89
C LEU A 586 22.83 21.60 -14.70
N SER A 587 22.94 22.93 -14.80
CA SER A 587 22.60 23.85 -13.71
C SER A 587 21.11 23.83 -13.38
N LEU A 588 20.24 23.66 -14.39
CA LEU A 588 18.80 23.50 -14.19
C LEU A 588 18.48 22.17 -13.52
N SER A 589 19.13 21.06 -13.94
CA SER A 589 18.93 19.75 -13.33
C SER A 589 19.36 19.75 -11.85
N ILE A 590 20.56 20.23 -11.54
CA ILE A 590 21.02 20.28 -10.14
C ILE A 590 20.18 21.24 -9.29
N TYR A 591 19.66 22.33 -9.89
CA TYR A 591 18.75 23.23 -9.20
C TYR A 591 17.46 22.49 -8.86
N TRP A 592 16.87 21.78 -9.82
CA TRP A 592 15.63 21.03 -9.65
C TRP A 592 15.73 19.94 -8.57
N PHE A 593 16.82 19.19 -8.54
CA PHE A 593 17.10 18.16 -7.53
C PHE A 593 17.38 18.71 -6.12
N GLY A 594 17.20 20.02 -5.89
CA GLY A 594 17.29 20.59 -4.55
C GLY A 594 18.71 20.69 -3.98
N LEU A 595 19.75 20.33 -4.74
CA LEU A 595 21.14 20.31 -4.27
C LEU A 595 21.55 21.62 -3.57
N PRO A 596 22.46 21.56 -2.58
CA PRO A 596 22.89 22.73 -1.83
C PRO A 596 23.24 23.92 -2.74
N MET A 597 22.70 25.10 -2.42
CA MET A 597 22.87 26.31 -3.23
C MET A 597 24.32 26.68 -3.58
N PRO A 598 25.33 26.46 -2.71
CA PRO A 598 26.73 26.69 -3.08
C PRO A 598 27.17 25.88 -4.30
N ILE A 599 26.67 24.65 -4.47
CA ILE A 599 26.97 23.79 -5.63
C ILE A 599 26.32 24.37 -6.89
N VAL A 600 25.04 24.75 -6.79
CA VAL A 600 24.29 25.32 -7.92
C VAL A 600 24.93 26.61 -8.42
N LEU A 601 25.22 27.55 -7.51
CA LEU A 601 25.89 28.81 -7.84
C LEU A 601 27.33 28.59 -8.33
N GLY A 602 28.02 27.55 -7.84
CA GLY A 602 29.32 27.12 -8.34
C GLY A 602 29.28 26.71 -9.81
N VAL A 603 28.32 25.87 -10.21
CA VAL A 603 28.17 25.44 -11.61
C VAL A 603 27.76 26.61 -12.52
N VAL A 604 26.82 27.45 -12.06
CA VAL A 604 26.40 28.65 -12.81
C VAL A 604 27.58 29.61 -12.99
N SER A 605 28.37 29.89 -11.96
CA SER A 605 29.53 30.78 -12.07
C SER A 605 30.64 30.20 -12.97
N SER A 606 30.85 28.88 -12.91
CA SER A 606 31.75 28.16 -13.84
C SER A 606 31.33 28.35 -15.30
N SER A 607 30.02 28.35 -15.58
CA SER A 607 29.51 28.60 -16.94
C SER A 607 29.93 29.96 -17.48
N VAL A 608 30.00 31.01 -16.65
CA VAL A 608 30.46 32.36 -17.03
C VAL A 608 31.97 32.36 -17.30
N LEU A 609 32.77 31.70 -16.45
CA LEU A 609 34.23 31.67 -16.57
C LEU A 609 34.71 30.86 -17.77
N LEU A 610 34.06 29.73 -18.06
CA LEU A 610 34.48 28.83 -19.14
C LEU A 610 34.17 29.37 -20.55
N VAL A 611 33.33 30.41 -20.67
CA VAL A 611 33.10 31.11 -21.95
C VAL A 611 34.40 31.69 -22.50
N PHE A 612 35.30 32.19 -21.66
CA PHE A 612 36.55 32.83 -22.08
C PHE A 612 37.50 31.89 -22.84
N PRO A 613 37.95 30.75 -22.28
CA PRO A 613 38.80 29.81 -23.02
C PRO A 613 38.09 29.21 -24.23
N ALA A 614 36.79 28.89 -24.13
CA ALA A 614 36.01 28.37 -25.25
C ALA A 614 35.94 29.35 -26.43
N ALA A 615 35.77 30.65 -26.16
CA ALA A 615 35.82 31.68 -27.19
C ALA A 615 37.21 31.84 -27.80
N ILE A 616 38.30 31.67 -27.03
CA ILE A 616 39.69 31.75 -27.53
C ILE A 616 40.07 30.55 -28.41
N ILE A 617 39.52 29.36 -28.16
CA ILE A 617 39.80 28.15 -28.96
C ILE A 617 38.95 28.11 -30.24
N SER A 618 37.84 28.87 -30.29
CA SER A 618 36.94 28.88 -31.44
C SER A 618 37.63 29.36 -32.74
N PRO A 619 37.44 28.66 -33.89
CA PRO A 619 38.08 29.02 -35.16
C PRO A 619 37.57 30.37 -35.68
N VAL A 620 38.45 31.13 -36.33
CA VAL A 620 38.13 32.40 -36.99
C VAL A 620 37.30 32.10 -38.24
N ILE A 621 36.24 32.89 -38.46
CA ILE A 621 35.44 32.80 -39.69
C ILE A 621 36.26 33.46 -40.81
N GLU A 622 36.75 32.66 -41.76
CA GLU A 622 37.31 33.20 -43.00
C GLU A 622 36.15 33.61 -43.93
N ASP A 623 36.09 34.89 -44.31
CA ASP A 623 35.14 35.41 -45.30
C ASP A 623 35.50 34.87 -46.71
N GLY A 624 35.08 33.64 -47.00
CA GLY A 624 35.13 33.02 -48.33
C GLY A 624 33.92 33.41 -49.17
N GLY A 625 34.13 34.22 -50.20
CA GLY A 625 33.08 34.78 -51.05
C GLY A 625 32.34 33.81 -51.98
N SER A 626 31.08 34.18 -52.26
CA SER A 626 30.34 33.95 -53.51
C SER A 626 30.03 32.52 -53.98
N GLN A 627 28.91 31.97 -53.49
CA GLN A 627 28.05 31.07 -54.28
C GLN A 627 26.58 31.49 -54.15
N ARG A 628 26.19 32.55 -54.88
CA ARG A 628 24.77 32.89 -55.09
C ARG A 628 24.61 33.76 -56.33
N ASN A 629 24.58 33.13 -57.52
CA ASN A 629 23.96 33.63 -58.76
C ASN A 629 24.24 32.66 -59.94
N SER A 630 23.34 31.70 -60.21
CA SER A 630 23.38 30.85 -61.43
C SER A 630 22.12 30.98 -62.32
N THR A 631 21.31 32.03 -62.17
CA THR A 631 20.06 32.23 -62.92
C THR A 631 20.11 33.43 -63.87
N LYS A 632 21.10 33.49 -64.77
CA LYS A 632 21.15 34.46 -65.89
C LYS A 632 21.64 33.79 -67.19
N GLY A 633 20.83 32.88 -67.74
CA GLY A 633 20.89 32.51 -69.16
C GLY A 633 19.82 33.28 -69.96
N GLY A 634 20.14 33.84 -71.13
CA GLY A 634 19.18 34.59 -71.95
C GLY A 634 18.04 33.71 -72.52
N MET A 635 16.86 34.27 -72.77
CA MET A 635 15.70 33.54 -73.32
C MET A 635 15.38 33.95 -74.77
N VAL A 636 15.13 32.99 -75.66
CA VAL A 636 14.73 33.21 -77.07
C VAL A 636 13.31 32.70 -77.33
N LYS A 637 12.49 33.47 -78.05
CA LYS A 637 11.13 33.06 -78.47
C LYS A 637 11.19 32.17 -79.71
N CYS A 638 10.51 31.03 -79.66
CA CYS A 638 10.32 30.14 -80.80
C CYS A 638 9.45 30.83 -81.88
N PRO A 639 9.88 30.90 -83.15
CA PRO A 639 9.09 31.48 -84.24
C PRO A 639 7.80 30.71 -84.52
N SER A 640 7.81 29.38 -84.34
CA SER A 640 6.68 28.52 -84.71
C SER A 640 5.53 28.53 -83.71
N CYS A 641 5.81 28.66 -82.41
CA CYS A 641 4.77 28.65 -81.35
C CYS A 641 4.81 29.85 -80.40
N GLY A 642 5.74 30.79 -80.59
CA GLY A 642 5.88 32.01 -79.79
C GLY A 642 6.42 31.83 -78.37
N ARG A 643 6.65 30.58 -77.90
CA ARG A 643 7.07 30.27 -76.53
C ARG A 643 8.56 30.58 -76.28
N ARG A 644 8.89 31.15 -75.12
CA ARG A 644 10.26 31.49 -74.70
C ARG A 644 10.99 30.25 -74.18
N ASN A 645 12.20 29.98 -74.67
CA ASN A 645 13.08 28.90 -74.21
C ASN A 645 14.40 29.52 -73.68
N SER A 646 14.91 29.01 -72.56
CA SER A 646 16.17 29.45 -71.94
C SER A 646 17.39 28.88 -72.66
N ILE A 647 18.44 29.69 -72.79
CA ILE A 647 19.74 29.29 -73.33
C ILE A 647 20.69 29.02 -72.16
N GLU A 648 21.16 27.78 -72.05
CA GLU A 648 22.03 27.31 -70.97
C GLU A 648 23.53 27.35 -71.34
N SER A 649 23.88 27.69 -72.59
CA SER A 649 25.27 27.71 -73.06
C SER A 649 25.56 28.92 -73.97
N ASP A 650 26.75 29.50 -73.82
CA ASP A 650 27.23 30.63 -74.64
C ASP A 650 28.01 30.22 -75.91
N ILE A 651 28.12 28.92 -76.20
CA ILE A 651 28.81 28.40 -77.40
C ILE A 651 27.82 28.36 -78.59
N ARG A 652 28.26 28.73 -79.80
CA ARG A 652 27.45 28.79 -81.04
C ARG A 652 28.11 28.07 -82.22
N PRO A 653 27.35 27.48 -83.17
CA PRO A 653 25.88 27.47 -83.25
C PRO A 653 25.25 26.44 -82.31
N LEU A 654 24.26 26.88 -81.51
CA LEU A 654 23.53 26.04 -80.54
C LEU A 654 22.19 25.62 -81.14
N ARG A 655 21.88 24.33 -81.10
CA ARG A 655 20.56 23.80 -81.48
C ARG A 655 19.83 23.37 -80.22
N ILE A 656 18.73 24.04 -79.88
CA ILE A 656 17.84 23.67 -78.76
C ILE A 656 16.46 23.32 -79.30
N GLU A 657 15.80 22.32 -78.74
CA GLU A 657 14.42 22.00 -79.09
C GLU A 657 13.46 22.92 -78.33
N CYS A 658 12.45 23.44 -79.00
CA CYS A 658 11.45 24.26 -78.32
C CYS A 658 10.55 23.38 -77.45
N SER A 659 10.50 23.67 -76.14
CA SER A 659 9.65 23.01 -75.15
C SER A 659 8.14 22.98 -75.49
N GLY A 660 7.67 23.89 -76.36
CA GLY A 660 6.24 24.01 -76.68
C GLY A 660 5.79 23.26 -77.94
N CYS A 661 6.64 23.16 -78.97
CA CYS A 661 6.27 22.55 -80.25
C CYS A 661 7.32 21.62 -80.83
N SER A 662 8.36 21.28 -80.05
CA SER A 662 9.47 20.39 -80.42
C SER A 662 10.25 20.77 -81.69
N SER A 663 9.99 21.95 -82.28
CA SER A 663 10.78 22.44 -83.41
C SER A 663 12.19 22.79 -82.95
N THR A 664 13.20 22.33 -83.68
CA THR A 664 14.61 22.62 -83.38
C THR A 664 14.95 24.07 -83.72
N LEU A 665 15.26 24.88 -82.72
CA LEU A 665 15.73 26.25 -82.83
C LEU A 665 17.24 26.26 -82.97
N ARG A 666 17.74 26.72 -84.12
CA ARG A 666 19.16 26.97 -84.33
C ARG A 666 19.47 28.42 -83.99
N ILE A 667 20.28 28.62 -82.95
CA ILE A 667 20.77 29.92 -82.49
C ILE A 667 22.21 30.03 -82.97
N GLU A 668 22.44 30.96 -83.89
CA GLU A 668 23.79 31.31 -84.38
C GLU A 668 24.53 32.24 -83.42
#